data_AF-A0A1V9YXZ4-F1
#
_entry.id   AF-A0A1V9YXZ4-F1
#
_cell.length_a   1.000
_cell.length_b   1.000
_cell.length_c   1.000
_cell.angle_alpha   90.00
_cell.angle_beta   90.00
_cell.angle_gamma   90.00
#
_symmetry.space_group_name_H-M   'P 1'
#
loop_
_entity.id
_entity.type
_entity.pdbx_description
1 polymer ?
#
loop_
_entity_poly.entity_id
_entity_poly.type
_entity_poly.pdbx_seq_one_letter_code
_entity_poly.pdbx_strand_id
1 'polypeptide(L)'
;MERSCVGRLFLWICAVWPAVTALMDSEIDVSCTPLTKSQASPSKNYCGVDMRLAFKVPVALDNDITPENLSSTCYLNEIALPNTTLARIDEKWTLQVGYTVQLGDPDSEFDATRIQCQVKQQNETIAQVSETIPIAIYAYPPEIDGVQLADPTANSATTPMPTPEKQLPQGTSHVQSVNAIGIGKTVQINLITKSNHVVAGTCMLFPLGHTIDIQQSQGTYVIAEGDPSIPVGGMSYQCNVTDDAGNPANARGVVNSENIALDGTIPRISGVFMVFSSEIPAKIGSLVTITLQAANRTTGYTGNCSVNGVGDLELLETSDGRSGLYMVKYLVEAGDKDIPINGTLPFECHLTNPAGNKFLFADSPKLQFPIDANRPTITATSLLFSSDDPAHEDSVIEVQIRTSHEDVPLTVHKDRCEINNVTVAKTFTKSSQDTYLLTYVVGKGQAMWKPGKLPISCTLQDAGGNAVMVEKFTDDNTLFARELKPYEFDPTKDFGSYLPDRLTLLSFIIVAIASHTIANFCPVLGLPRITGYLATGIITGPYVLGLITANETLQMRFVDEASLAYIGLAAGAKLHWSEMRRKLKSIMCVTLWLTVFEYIVGTLTMIVLANYLVFLQSTTSTERYAISMLAGCMMIARSPSSALAVIEETGSQGHFTTFMFSVTVVCDIVVIVLFNVNNMITEAFLSDKSVSSTSVLELIGEMGISIAVGIAAGKIISYVILWRTPRIRRKSRLFVLLGIAKEVVILLFGFSLFVLGHLCRPWLEPLMCCMVAGATLYNWNPTTNREELSMLLKNMADFVYVGFFTLTGASLELDMLVKALAVSICLCLTRIFAIFLGAYVGGTIAKEDPVHNKVSWMAYITQAGVTLGLAKKIQLLYPGWGSYFATMIVSVVICNQLIGPPLLRMVLRYVGDCRQKENGKVDGLRSLIIGDEKRSVVVNSAKRRMKNCGWEPFSFCMAMQDAEDAVEMNTQLKEALKIHEPLDVVVVMMSSDVLNFRVVRSLAHICTKLKRIKILRIVVNVVGDDGEAGWASRFASMPTHEEHGDAIDVVVVDRHEATDMLIELAACGKLINQKEVLSPRADTQEDEEEEEECNVKIKVSLSTKMRQMMWV
;
A
#
# COMPACT_ATOMS: atom_id res chain seq x y z
N MET A 1 -47.73 -7.11 18.47
CA MET A 1 -48.06 -7.36 19.90
C MET A 1 -48.68 -6.08 20.43
N GLU A 2 -50.00 -6.02 20.65
CA GLU A 2 -50.75 -6.25 21.93
C GLU A 2 -50.87 -4.96 22.78
N ARG A 3 -52.01 -4.52 23.39
CA ARG A 3 -53.43 -4.99 23.49
C ARG A 3 -54.41 -3.92 24.11
N SER A 4 -55.75 -4.08 23.95
CA SER A 4 -56.92 -3.57 24.80
C SER A 4 -57.31 -2.05 24.82
N CYS A 5 -58.48 -1.51 25.33
CA CYS A 5 -59.92 -1.93 25.46
C CYS A 5 -60.94 -0.72 25.68
N VAL A 6 -62.01 -0.84 26.52
CA VAL A 6 -63.45 -0.48 26.23
C VAL A 6 -64.32 -0.35 27.54
N GLY A 7 -65.52 0.27 27.71
CA GLY A 7 -66.46 1.12 26.91
C GLY A 7 -67.99 0.79 27.07
N ARG A 8 -68.93 1.69 27.53
CA ARG A 8 -70.43 1.48 27.62
C ARG A 8 -71.38 2.71 27.96
N LEU A 9 -72.74 2.54 28.06
CA LEU A 9 -73.81 3.53 27.62
C LEU A 9 -75.32 3.39 28.18
N PHE A 10 -76.24 4.41 28.01
CA PHE A 10 -77.78 4.52 28.01
C PHE A 10 -78.65 4.49 29.33
N LEU A 11 -79.99 4.86 29.52
CA LEU A 11 -81.24 5.46 28.85
C LEU A 11 -82.36 5.86 29.95
N TRP A 12 -83.65 6.35 29.90
CA TRP A 12 -84.79 6.84 28.98
C TRP A 12 -85.74 7.89 29.73
N ILE A 13 -87.11 8.18 29.67
CA ILE A 13 -88.45 7.66 29.16
C ILE A 13 -89.60 8.75 28.85
N CYS A 14 -90.93 8.64 29.18
CA CYS A 14 -92.13 9.33 28.51
C CYS A 14 -93.40 9.82 29.36
N ALA A 15 -94.49 10.40 28.76
CA ALA A 15 -95.78 10.99 29.33
C ALA A 15 -97.11 10.80 28.47
N VAL A 16 -98.24 11.58 28.61
CA VAL A 16 -99.65 11.30 28.09
C VAL A 16 -100.55 12.60 27.95
N TRP A 17 -101.68 12.82 27.18
CA TRP A 17 -102.17 12.43 25.81
C TRP A 17 -103.33 13.28 25.09
N PRO A 18 -104.68 13.22 25.33
CA PRO A 18 -105.78 13.48 24.30
C PRO A 18 -106.97 14.45 24.67
N ALA A 19 -108.10 14.72 23.95
CA ALA A 19 -108.55 14.87 22.51
C ALA A 19 -110.10 15.24 22.39
N VAL A 20 -110.73 15.28 21.16
CA VAL A 20 -112.22 15.22 20.78
C VAL A 20 -113.08 16.55 20.77
N THR A 21 -114.18 16.82 19.99
CA THR A 21 -114.65 16.75 18.54
C THR A 21 -116.00 17.54 18.28
N ALA A 22 -116.47 17.72 17.01
CA ALA A 22 -117.87 18.05 16.50
C ALA A 22 -118.35 19.54 16.50
N LEU A 23 -119.39 20.10 15.80
CA LEU A 23 -120.35 19.88 14.64
C LEU A 23 -121.22 21.22 14.51
N MET A 24 -122.10 21.65 13.56
CA MET A 24 -122.65 21.50 12.14
C MET A 24 -123.70 22.69 11.97
N ASP A 25 -124.35 23.20 10.89
CA ASP A 25 -124.37 23.33 9.39
C ASP A 25 -125.48 24.42 9.04
N SER A 26 -125.85 24.98 7.86
CA SER A 26 -125.48 25.01 6.41
C SER A 26 -126.27 26.15 5.67
N GLU A 27 -125.76 26.80 4.57
CA GLU A 27 -126.33 28.05 3.95
C GLU A 27 -125.94 28.23 2.44
N ILE A 28 -126.02 29.44 1.84
CA ILE A 28 -125.22 29.83 0.64
C ILE A 28 -123.99 30.61 1.15
N ASP A 29 -122.79 30.26 0.68
CA ASP A 29 -121.54 30.84 1.21
C ASP A 29 -120.45 31.04 0.14
N VAL A 30 -119.45 31.89 0.45
CA VAL A 30 -118.30 32.22 -0.38
C VAL A 30 -117.01 31.96 0.40
N SER A 31 -116.36 30.83 0.09
CA SER A 31 -115.13 30.38 0.76
C SER A 31 -113.89 30.65 -0.12
N CYS A 32 -112.93 31.40 0.38
CA CYS A 32 -111.63 31.65 -0.27
C CYS A 32 -110.52 30.89 0.46
N THR A 33 -109.69 30.17 -0.30
CA THR A 33 -108.52 29.46 0.20
C THR A 33 -107.24 29.99 -0.46
N PRO A 34 -106.15 30.15 0.29
CA PRO A 34 -104.83 30.42 -0.28
C PRO A 34 -104.27 29.14 -0.90
N LEU A 35 -103.69 29.24 -2.10
CA LEU A 35 -103.03 28.09 -2.74
C LEU A 35 -101.63 27.85 -2.15
N THR A 36 -100.89 28.92 -1.85
CA THR A 36 -99.55 28.91 -1.21
C THR A 36 -99.23 30.28 -0.61
N LYS A 37 -98.56 30.33 0.56
CA LYS A 37 -97.57 31.39 0.89
C LYS A 37 -96.25 30.69 1.20
N SER A 38 -95.15 31.13 0.58
CA SER A 38 -93.83 30.51 0.70
C SER A 38 -92.84 31.40 1.46
N GLN A 39 -93.18 31.84 2.67
CA GLN A 39 -92.29 32.63 3.55
C GLN A 39 -92.67 32.45 5.02
N ALA A 40 -91.71 32.69 5.92
CA ALA A 40 -91.86 32.49 7.36
C ALA A 40 -92.62 33.64 8.05
N SER A 41 -93.17 33.36 9.24
CA SER A 41 -93.93 34.34 10.04
C SER A 41 -93.05 35.45 10.64
N PRO A 42 -93.46 36.73 10.60
CA PRO A 42 -92.67 37.86 11.10
C PRO A 42 -92.56 37.90 12.64
N SER A 43 -91.64 38.72 13.14
CA SER A 43 -91.30 38.81 14.56
C SER A 43 -92.14 39.85 15.33
N LYS A 44 -92.23 39.69 16.66
CA LYS A 44 -93.38 40.12 17.48
C LYS A 44 -93.52 41.62 17.81
N ASN A 45 -92.66 42.51 17.30
CA ASN A 45 -92.49 43.88 17.83
C ASN A 45 -92.55 45.00 16.75
N TYR A 46 -93.63 45.07 15.96
CA TYR A 46 -93.84 46.17 15.01
C TYR A 46 -95.26 46.76 15.10
N CYS A 47 -95.37 48.09 15.04
CA CYS A 47 -96.63 48.82 14.91
C CYS A 47 -96.75 49.41 13.51
N GLY A 48 -97.44 48.70 12.61
CA GLY A 48 -97.73 49.18 11.25
C GLY A 48 -98.95 50.11 11.19
N VAL A 49 -99.09 50.81 10.06
CA VAL A 49 -100.31 51.55 9.69
C VAL A 49 -101.04 50.75 8.62
N ASP A 50 -102.27 50.33 8.88
CA ASP A 50 -103.06 49.56 7.91
C ASP A 50 -103.46 50.42 6.71
N MET A 51 -103.00 50.05 5.52
CA MET A 51 -103.54 50.55 4.25
C MET A 51 -104.49 49.52 3.64
N ARG A 52 -105.71 49.97 3.32
CA ARG A 52 -106.74 49.17 2.63
C ARG A 52 -106.61 49.31 1.12
N LEU A 53 -106.53 48.18 0.44
CA LEU A 53 -106.59 48.08 -1.00
C LEU A 53 -107.74 47.13 -1.38
N ALA A 54 -108.43 47.46 -2.48
CA ALA A 54 -109.57 46.68 -2.96
C ALA A 54 -109.46 46.45 -4.46
N PHE A 55 -109.64 45.21 -4.89
CA PHE A 55 -109.67 44.81 -6.30
C PHE A 55 -110.97 44.08 -6.63
N LYS A 56 -111.30 44.04 -7.92
CA LYS A 56 -112.59 43.57 -8.44
C LYS A 56 -112.35 42.47 -9.48
N VAL A 57 -112.95 41.30 -9.26
CA VAL A 57 -112.79 40.14 -10.15
C VAL A 57 -114.15 39.74 -10.72
N PRO A 58 -114.35 39.68 -12.05
CA PRO A 58 -115.63 39.28 -12.64
C PRO A 58 -115.89 37.79 -12.42
N VAL A 59 -117.14 37.44 -12.15
CA VAL A 59 -117.61 36.07 -11.89
C VAL A 59 -118.71 35.71 -12.87
N ALA A 60 -118.64 34.53 -13.48
CA ALA A 60 -119.73 33.96 -14.25
C ALA A 60 -120.63 33.10 -13.35
N LEU A 61 -121.94 33.35 -13.40
CA LEU A 61 -123.00 32.61 -12.71
C LEU A 61 -124.20 32.54 -13.65
N ASP A 62 -124.96 31.44 -13.61
CA ASP A 62 -126.11 31.23 -14.49
C ASP A 62 -127.28 32.17 -14.18
N ASN A 63 -127.98 32.60 -15.23
CA ASN A 63 -128.86 33.79 -15.19
C ASN A 63 -130.13 33.65 -14.33
N ASP A 64 -130.57 32.43 -14.03
CA ASP A 64 -131.80 32.17 -13.26
C ASP A 64 -131.58 32.21 -11.73
N ILE A 65 -130.34 32.39 -11.26
CA ILE A 65 -130.03 32.48 -9.82
C ILE A 65 -129.94 33.95 -9.38
N THR A 66 -130.90 34.39 -8.57
CA THR A 66 -130.96 35.76 -8.02
C THR A 66 -130.76 35.78 -6.49
N PRO A 67 -129.52 35.73 -5.98
CA PRO A 67 -129.25 36.00 -4.57
C PRO A 67 -129.37 37.50 -4.28
N GLU A 68 -129.78 37.87 -3.06
CA GLU A 68 -129.53 39.22 -2.54
C GLU A 68 -128.01 39.42 -2.30
N ASN A 69 -127.56 40.66 -2.18
CA ASN A 69 -126.13 40.99 -2.03
C ASN A 69 -125.52 40.34 -0.77
N LEU A 70 -124.85 39.20 -0.91
CA LEU A 70 -124.19 38.52 0.19
C LEU A 70 -122.84 39.18 0.53
N SER A 71 -122.71 39.59 1.79
CA SER A 71 -121.44 39.97 2.41
C SER A 71 -120.97 38.85 3.33
N SER A 72 -119.89 38.16 2.97
CA SER A 72 -119.26 37.13 3.83
C SER A 72 -117.91 37.64 4.34
N THR A 73 -117.61 37.42 5.61
CA THR A 73 -116.28 37.68 6.18
C THR A 73 -115.40 36.46 5.96
N CYS A 74 -114.78 36.41 4.78
CA CYS A 74 -113.84 35.35 4.44
C CYS A 74 -112.49 35.54 5.17
N TYR A 75 -111.68 34.49 5.26
CA TYR A 75 -110.38 34.51 5.93
C TYR A 75 -109.29 33.92 5.03
N LEU A 76 -108.14 34.58 4.95
CA LEU A 76 -106.98 34.16 4.16
C LEU A 76 -105.77 34.03 5.09
N ASN A 77 -105.33 32.80 5.38
CA ASN A 77 -104.25 32.52 6.35
C ASN A 77 -104.48 33.24 7.70
N GLU A 78 -105.64 32.99 8.32
CA GLU A 78 -106.11 33.59 9.58
C GLU A 78 -106.36 35.12 9.57
N ILE A 79 -105.90 35.85 8.54
CA ILE A 79 -106.23 37.27 8.34
C ILE A 79 -107.66 37.37 7.80
N ALA A 80 -108.51 38.14 8.48
CA ALA A 80 -109.86 38.43 8.02
C ALA A 80 -109.83 39.32 6.77
N LEU A 81 -110.68 39.01 5.79
CA LEU A 81 -110.97 39.84 4.61
C LEU A 81 -112.34 40.54 4.79
N PRO A 82 -112.41 41.65 5.55
CA PRO A 82 -113.66 42.33 5.82
C PRO A 82 -114.28 42.87 4.52
N ASN A 83 -115.58 42.66 4.37
CA ASN A 83 -116.38 43.03 3.20
C ASN A 83 -115.97 42.33 1.89
N THR A 84 -115.65 41.03 1.95
CA THR A 84 -115.69 40.21 0.73
C THR A 84 -117.14 40.13 0.25
N THR A 85 -117.43 40.72 -0.91
CA THR A 85 -118.81 40.93 -1.39
C THR A 85 -118.98 40.47 -2.82
N LEU A 86 -120.00 39.64 -3.07
CA LEU A 86 -120.43 39.27 -4.41
C LEU A 86 -121.61 40.18 -4.80
N ALA A 87 -121.37 41.11 -5.71
CA ALA A 87 -122.35 42.11 -6.13
C ALA A 87 -122.48 42.16 -7.65
N ARG A 88 -123.67 42.49 -8.16
CA ARG A 88 -123.89 42.69 -9.59
C ARG A 88 -123.56 44.14 -9.97
N ILE A 89 -122.57 44.33 -10.82
CA ILE A 89 -122.00 45.63 -11.22
C ILE A 89 -121.82 45.61 -12.74
N ASP A 90 -122.30 46.65 -13.41
CA ASP A 90 -122.26 46.77 -14.89
C ASP A 90 -122.81 45.50 -15.58
N GLU A 91 -124.01 45.09 -15.09
CA GLU A 91 -124.76 43.87 -15.40
C GLU A 91 -124.09 42.51 -15.12
N LYS A 92 -122.81 42.48 -14.76
CA LYS A 92 -122.05 41.24 -14.46
C LYS A 92 -121.90 41.01 -12.95
N TRP A 93 -121.89 39.76 -12.52
CA TRP A 93 -121.51 39.43 -11.15
C TRP A 93 -120.00 39.70 -10.96
N THR A 94 -119.65 40.36 -9.86
CA THR A 94 -118.28 40.78 -9.57
C THR A 94 -117.99 40.54 -8.09
N LEU A 95 -116.91 39.84 -7.80
CA LEU A 95 -116.38 39.67 -6.45
C LEU A 95 -115.48 40.86 -6.13
N GLN A 96 -115.79 41.61 -5.08
CA GLN A 96 -114.87 42.60 -4.51
C GLN A 96 -114.16 41.98 -3.31
N VAL A 97 -112.83 42.04 -3.34
CA VAL A 97 -111.97 41.57 -2.26
C VAL A 97 -111.22 42.77 -1.69
N GLY A 98 -111.49 43.08 -0.42
CA GLY A 98 -110.75 44.08 0.34
C GLY A 98 -109.69 43.41 1.21
N TYR A 99 -108.45 43.89 1.12
CA TYR A 99 -107.34 43.41 1.97
C TYR A 99 -106.56 44.56 2.60
N THR A 100 -105.83 44.25 3.67
CA THR A 100 -104.98 45.19 4.42
C THR A 100 -103.54 44.72 4.42
N VAL A 101 -102.62 45.61 4.05
CA VAL A 101 -101.17 45.39 4.19
C VAL A 101 -100.75 45.83 5.59
N GLN A 102 -100.02 44.98 6.30
CA GLN A 102 -99.27 45.36 7.50
C GLN A 102 -97.82 45.63 7.12
N LEU A 103 -97.32 46.83 7.45
CA LEU A 103 -95.93 47.22 7.28
C LEU A 103 -95.06 46.51 8.33
N GLY A 104 -94.64 45.28 8.03
CA GLY A 104 -93.83 44.42 8.92
C GLY A 104 -93.42 43.04 8.37
N ASP A 105 -93.77 42.69 7.12
CA ASP A 105 -93.13 41.56 6.41
C ASP A 105 -91.78 42.04 5.82
N PRO A 106 -90.72 41.22 5.81
CA PRO A 106 -89.50 41.50 5.04
C PRO A 106 -89.78 41.44 3.53
N ASP A 107 -88.88 42.03 2.73
CA ASP A 107 -89.13 42.40 1.33
C ASP A 107 -89.72 41.24 0.48
N SER A 108 -90.88 41.50 -0.12
CA SER A 108 -91.70 40.47 -0.78
C SER A 108 -91.46 40.45 -2.29
N GLU A 109 -91.04 39.29 -2.82
CA GLU A 109 -90.87 39.06 -4.26
C GLU A 109 -92.19 39.11 -5.05
N PHE A 110 -92.08 39.44 -6.34
CA PHE A 110 -93.20 39.51 -7.27
C PHE A 110 -93.84 38.13 -7.51
N ASP A 111 -95.13 38.08 -7.89
CA ASP A 111 -95.95 36.87 -8.13
C ASP A 111 -96.16 35.89 -6.94
N ALA A 112 -95.65 36.18 -5.74
CA ALA A 112 -95.61 35.21 -4.62
C ALA A 112 -96.96 34.80 -4.00
N THR A 113 -98.07 35.51 -4.25
CA THR A 113 -99.37 35.27 -3.56
C THR A 113 -100.54 35.06 -4.53
N ARG A 114 -101.16 33.88 -4.46
CA ARG A 114 -102.38 33.50 -5.21
C ARG A 114 -103.55 33.16 -4.31
N ILE A 115 -104.73 33.66 -4.67
CA ILE A 115 -106.00 33.36 -4.00
C ILE A 115 -106.90 32.50 -4.89
N GLN A 116 -107.73 31.65 -4.29
CA GLN A 116 -108.78 30.89 -4.96
C GLN A 116 -110.08 31.01 -4.17
N CYS A 117 -111.14 31.55 -4.77
CA CYS A 117 -112.44 31.72 -4.15
C CYS A 117 -113.49 30.82 -4.81
N GLN A 118 -114.31 30.17 -4.00
CA GLN A 118 -115.39 29.27 -4.41
C GLN A 118 -116.73 29.80 -3.88
N VAL A 119 -117.71 30.00 -4.77
CA VAL A 119 -119.09 30.30 -4.42
C VAL A 119 -119.85 28.97 -4.33
N LYS A 120 -120.54 28.71 -3.21
CA LYS A 120 -121.17 27.43 -2.90
C LYS A 120 -122.64 27.56 -2.55
N GLN A 121 -123.44 26.63 -3.05
CA GLN A 121 -124.85 26.47 -2.70
C GLN A 121 -125.04 25.02 -2.23
N GLN A 122 -125.48 24.81 -0.98
CA GLN A 122 -125.64 23.48 -0.38
C GLN A 122 -124.38 22.59 -0.53
N ASN A 123 -123.21 23.20 -0.33
CA ASN A 123 -121.85 22.63 -0.51
C ASN A 123 -121.40 22.26 -1.94
N GLU A 124 -122.26 22.29 -2.97
CA GLU A 124 -121.77 22.24 -4.36
C GLU A 124 -121.20 23.60 -4.79
N THR A 125 -120.10 23.58 -5.53
CA THR A 125 -119.39 24.80 -5.97
C THR A 125 -119.92 25.26 -7.33
N ILE A 126 -120.71 26.34 -7.32
CA ILE A 126 -121.39 26.87 -8.52
C ILE A 126 -120.53 27.86 -9.33
N ALA A 127 -119.50 28.45 -8.72
CA ALA A 127 -118.46 29.21 -9.43
C ALA A 127 -117.13 29.16 -8.69
N GLN A 128 -116.03 29.26 -9.44
CA GLN A 128 -114.67 29.32 -8.89
C GLN A 128 -113.84 30.39 -9.61
N VAL A 129 -113.07 31.14 -8.82
CA VAL A 129 -112.23 32.28 -9.25
C VAL A 129 -110.83 32.06 -8.69
N SER A 130 -109.77 32.31 -9.46
CA SER A 130 -108.40 32.31 -8.92
C SER A 130 -107.52 33.36 -9.61
N GLU A 131 -106.81 34.17 -8.83
CA GLU A 131 -106.01 35.29 -9.35
C GLU A 131 -104.79 35.57 -8.45
N THR A 132 -103.83 36.37 -8.94
CA THR A 132 -102.53 36.65 -8.30
C THR A 132 -102.46 38.12 -7.89
N ILE A 133 -101.88 38.43 -6.72
CA ILE A 133 -101.77 39.82 -6.21
C ILE A 133 -100.45 40.45 -6.72
N PRO A 134 -100.47 41.52 -7.54
CA PRO A 134 -99.29 42.00 -8.27
C PRO A 134 -98.60 43.20 -7.58
N ILE A 135 -97.95 42.98 -6.44
CA ILE A 135 -97.14 44.00 -5.74
C ILE A 135 -95.86 43.37 -5.19
N ALA A 136 -94.73 44.06 -5.37
CA ALA A 136 -93.50 43.87 -4.60
C ALA A 136 -93.17 45.18 -3.85
N ILE A 137 -92.57 45.11 -2.66
CA ILE A 137 -92.28 46.27 -1.81
C ILE A 137 -90.87 46.11 -1.23
N TYR A 138 -90.03 47.12 -1.42
CA TYR A 138 -88.74 47.27 -0.72
C TYR A 138 -88.88 48.32 0.39
N ALA A 139 -88.52 47.97 1.61
CA ALA A 139 -88.81 48.80 2.79
C ALA A 139 -87.69 49.81 3.15
N TYR A 140 -86.46 49.62 2.66
CA TYR A 140 -85.28 50.38 3.11
C TYR A 140 -84.32 50.71 1.96
N PRO A 141 -83.59 51.85 2.03
CA PRO A 141 -82.55 52.20 1.06
C PRO A 141 -81.29 51.32 1.26
N PRO A 142 -80.48 51.12 0.20
CA PRO A 142 -79.24 50.36 0.27
C PRO A 142 -78.22 51.03 1.22
N GLU A 143 -77.65 50.25 2.15
CA GLU A 143 -76.54 50.68 3.02
C GLU A 143 -75.29 49.83 2.77
N ILE A 144 -74.17 50.48 2.47
CA ILE A 144 -72.85 49.84 2.30
C ILE A 144 -72.23 49.66 3.69
N ASP A 145 -71.92 48.40 4.04
CA ASP A 145 -71.25 48.03 5.29
C ASP A 145 -69.72 48.19 5.18
N GLY A 146 -69.18 47.89 4.00
CA GLY A 146 -67.75 47.98 3.74
C GLY A 146 -67.38 47.78 2.26
N VAL A 147 -66.09 47.91 1.98
CA VAL A 147 -65.48 47.57 0.69
C VAL A 147 -64.30 46.66 0.96
N GLN A 148 -64.19 45.57 0.19
CA GLN A 148 -63.16 44.54 0.33
C GLN A 148 -62.33 44.46 -0.95
N LEU A 149 -61.00 44.44 -0.82
CA LEU A 149 -60.11 44.06 -1.94
C LEU A 149 -60.01 42.54 -2.02
N ALA A 150 -60.09 42.01 -3.24
CA ALA A 150 -59.83 40.60 -3.54
C ALA A 150 -58.75 40.49 -4.63
N ASP A 151 -57.85 39.53 -4.46
CA ASP A 151 -56.92 39.11 -5.51
C ASP A 151 -57.67 38.20 -6.51
N PRO A 152 -57.84 38.59 -7.78
CA PRO A 152 -58.60 37.80 -8.76
C PRO A 152 -57.94 36.46 -9.13
N THR A 153 -56.75 36.16 -8.61
CA THR A 153 -56.09 34.85 -8.77
C THR A 153 -56.31 33.88 -7.59
N ALA A 154 -56.92 34.35 -6.49
CA ALA A 154 -57.18 33.55 -5.29
C ALA A 154 -58.44 32.66 -5.42
N ASN A 155 -58.34 31.57 -6.19
CA ASN A 155 -59.40 30.56 -6.27
C ASN A 155 -59.71 29.96 -4.90
N SER A 156 -61.00 29.85 -4.59
CA SER A 156 -61.50 29.47 -3.27
C SER A 156 -61.29 27.99 -2.92
N ALA A 157 -60.72 27.74 -1.74
CA ALA A 157 -60.60 26.41 -1.15
C ALA A 157 -61.16 26.43 0.28
N THR A 158 -62.21 25.65 0.54
CA THR A 158 -62.86 25.56 1.85
C THR A 158 -62.00 24.79 2.86
N THR A 159 -61.57 25.46 3.94
CA THR A 159 -60.68 24.90 4.98
C THR A 159 -61.45 24.21 6.12
N PRO A 160 -61.15 22.94 6.45
CA PRO A 160 -61.51 22.35 7.74
C PRO A 160 -60.63 22.87 8.90
N MET A 161 -61.06 22.67 10.15
CA MET A 161 -60.27 23.06 11.34
C MET A 161 -58.97 22.24 11.48
N PRO A 162 -57.86 22.84 11.93
CA PRO A 162 -56.67 22.12 12.38
C PRO A 162 -56.75 21.75 13.88
N THR A 163 -56.38 20.52 14.21
CA THR A 163 -56.10 20.08 15.59
C THR A 163 -54.66 20.42 16.00
N PRO A 164 -54.35 20.64 17.30
CA PRO A 164 -53.06 21.19 17.72
C PRO A 164 -51.99 20.15 18.05
N GLU A 165 -50.73 20.43 17.71
CA GLU A 165 -49.55 19.74 18.25
C GLU A 165 -48.50 20.74 18.78
N LYS A 166 -47.45 20.25 19.45
CA LYS A 166 -46.75 20.96 20.53
C LYS A 166 -45.62 21.90 20.11
N GLN A 167 -45.44 22.95 20.92
CA GLN A 167 -44.39 23.96 20.84
C GLN A 167 -43.01 23.43 21.31
N LEU A 168 -41.94 23.98 20.72
CA LEU A 168 -40.76 24.44 21.46
C LEU A 168 -40.46 25.91 21.06
N PRO A 169 -39.75 26.69 21.91
CA PRO A 169 -39.88 28.15 21.85
C PRO A 169 -38.76 28.85 21.06
N GLN A 170 -39.13 29.63 20.03
CA GLN A 170 -38.37 30.79 19.58
C GLN A 170 -39.30 31.98 19.34
N GLY A 171 -38.91 33.15 19.81
CA GLY A 171 -39.69 34.38 19.70
C GLY A 171 -39.42 35.11 18.39
N THR A 172 -39.97 34.62 17.29
CA THR A 172 -40.11 35.37 16.04
C THR A 172 -41.57 35.75 15.84
N SER A 173 -41.84 37.01 15.54
CA SER A 173 -43.18 37.49 15.24
C SER A 173 -43.67 36.86 13.94
N HIS A 174 -44.78 36.10 14.00
CA HIS A 174 -45.54 35.74 12.80
C HIS A 174 -46.15 36.99 12.19
N VAL A 175 -45.38 37.67 11.35
CA VAL A 175 -45.90 38.66 10.40
C VAL A 175 -46.76 37.87 9.41
N GLN A 176 -48.05 38.20 9.34
CA GLN A 176 -48.92 37.65 8.29
C GLN A 176 -48.36 38.08 6.93
N SER A 177 -48.23 37.14 5.99
CA SER A 177 -47.60 37.40 4.69
C SER A 177 -48.44 38.39 3.89
N VAL A 178 -47.99 39.66 3.87
CA VAL A 178 -48.62 40.72 3.09
C VAL A 178 -48.41 40.42 1.60
N ASN A 179 -49.50 40.25 0.86
CA ASN A 179 -49.48 40.06 -0.58
C ASN A 179 -49.37 41.45 -1.24
N ALA A 180 -48.14 41.84 -1.59
CA ALA A 180 -47.88 43.10 -2.28
C ALA A 180 -48.12 42.91 -3.79
N ILE A 181 -49.07 43.67 -4.35
CA ILE A 181 -49.47 43.58 -5.75
C ILE A 181 -48.88 44.77 -6.53
N GLY A 182 -48.18 44.46 -7.63
CA GLY A 182 -47.40 45.42 -8.41
C GLY A 182 -48.04 45.97 -9.69
N ILE A 183 -47.30 46.81 -10.39
CA ILE A 183 -47.68 47.51 -11.62
C ILE A 183 -48.21 46.54 -12.69
N GLY A 184 -49.29 46.93 -13.36
CA GLY A 184 -49.92 46.14 -14.43
C GLY A 184 -50.73 44.94 -13.95
N LYS A 185 -50.88 44.74 -12.63
CA LYS A 185 -51.81 43.77 -12.05
C LYS A 185 -53.17 44.40 -11.80
N THR A 186 -54.22 43.60 -11.99
CA THR A 186 -55.60 43.96 -11.66
C THR A 186 -55.93 43.50 -10.24
N VAL A 187 -56.58 44.35 -9.45
CA VAL A 187 -57.22 43.99 -8.18
C VAL A 187 -58.74 44.19 -8.30
N GLN A 188 -59.50 43.30 -7.65
CA GLN A 188 -60.95 43.35 -7.62
C GLN A 188 -61.43 44.02 -6.33
N ILE A 189 -62.48 44.82 -6.43
CA ILE A 189 -62.98 45.67 -5.35
C ILE A 189 -64.48 45.40 -5.19
N ASN A 190 -64.86 44.76 -4.09
CA ASN A 190 -66.21 44.27 -3.83
C ASN A 190 -66.88 45.16 -2.78
N LEU A 191 -68.10 45.63 -3.07
CA LEU A 191 -68.94 46.38 -2.12
C LEU A 191 -69.78 45.38 -1.30
N ILE A 192 -69.68 45.46 0.01
CA ILE A 192 -70.50 44.68 0.95
C ILE A 192 -71.69 45.55 1.35
N THR A 193 -72.91 45.12 1.07
CA THR A 193 -74.15 45.82 1.43
C THR A 193 -74.89 45.07 2.55
N LYS A 194 -75.37 45.79 3.58
CA LYS A 194 -76.00 45.16 4.77
C LYS A 194 -77.26 44.35 4.44
N SER A 195 -77.93 44.70 3.35
CA SER A 195 -79.17 44.09 2.86
C SER A 195 -78.97 43.16 1.67
N ASN A 196 -77.73 42.84 1.28
CA ASN A 196 -77.39 42.11 0.04
C ASN A 196 -77.93 42.75 -1.26
N HIS A 197 -78.26 44.05 -1.26
CA HIS A 197 -78.66 44.74 -2.48
C HIS A 197 -77.50 44.74 -3.49
N VAL A 198 -77.82 44.43 -4.74
CA VAL A 198 -76.93 44.65 -5.88
C VAL A 198 -76.89 46.15 -6.16
N VAL A 199 -75.68 46.72 -6.32
CA VAL A 199 -75.49 48.15 -6.57
C VAL A 199 -74.56 48.43 -7.75
N ALA A 200 -74.81 49.54 -8.44
CA ALA A 200 -74.00 50.03 -9.55
C ALA A 200 -73.75 51.54 -9.44
N GLY A 201 -72.62 52.04 -9.94
CA GLY A 201 -72.26 53.45 -9.85
C GLY A 201 -70.75 53.66 -9.87
N THR A 202 -70.24 54.54 -9.00
CA THR A 202 -68.82 54.92 -8.99
C THR A 202 -68.21 54.96 -7.59
N CYS A 203 -66.94 54.61 -7.47
CA CYS A 203 -66.16 54.74 -6.23
C CYS A 203 -64.81 55.44 -6.51
N MET A 204 -64.53 56.52 -5.79
CA MET A 204 -63.21 57.15 -5.78
C MET A 204 -62.35 56.52 -4.68
N LEU A 205 -61.12 56.13 -5.04
CA LEU A 205 -60.17 55.47 -4.15
C LEU A 205 -59.07 56.45 -3.72
N PHE A 206 -58.74 56.47 -2.44
CA PHE A 206 -57.67 57.30 -1.87
C PHE A 206 -56.66 56.40 -1.15
N PRO A 207 -55.33 56.68 -1.25
CA PRO A 207 -54.71 57.86 -1.84
C PRO A 207 -54.53 57.84 -3.37
N LEU A 208 -54.99 56.80 -4.08
CA LEU A 208 -54.83 56.66 -5.54
C LEU A 208 -55.37 57.86 -6.36
N GLY A 209 -56.47 58.49 -5.92
CA GLY A 209 -57.15 59.58 -6.64
C GLY A 209 -57.97 59.12 -7.85
N HIS A 210 -57.90 57.85 -8.21
CA HIS A 210 -58.65 57.24 -9.30
C HIS A 210 -60.11 56.96 -8.92
N THR A 211 -61.01 57.07 -9.91
CA THR A 211 -62.42 56.65 -9.80
C THR A 211 -62.59 55.36 -10.59
N ILE A 212 -63.21 54.35 -9.98
CA ILE A 212 -63.62 53.10 -10.63
C ILE A 212 -65.13 53.08 -10.81
N ASP A 213 -65.57 52.43 -11.88
CA ASP A 213 -66.98 52.06 -12.08
C ASP A 213 -67.30 50.78 -11.30
N ILE A 214 -68.49 50.73 -10.71
CA ILE A 214 -69.04 49.57 -10.01
C ILE A 214 -70.23 49.02 -10.80
N GLN A 215 -70.22 47.72 -11.06
CA GLN A 215 -71.33 46.98 -11.65
C GLN A 215 -71.51 45.67 -10.86
N GLN A 216 -72.77 45.29 -10.57
CA GLN A 216 -73.08 44.11 -9.76
C GLN A 216 -72.35 44.05 -8.40
N SER A 217 -72.24 45.20 -7.72
CA SER A 217 -71.49 45.39 -6.47
C SER A 217 -69.97 45.13 -6.57
N GLN A 218 -69.39 45.07 -7.77
CA GLN A 218 -67.97 44.83 -8.01
C GLN A 218 -67.35 45.87 -8.94
N GLY A 219 -66.07 46.17 -8.75
CA GLY A 219 -65.24 46.97 -9.65
C GLY A 219 -63.83 46.41 -9.76
N THR A 220 -63.05 46.94 -10.69
CA THR A 220 -61.64 46.53 -10.87
C THR A 220 -60.73 47.75 -11.01
N TYR A 221 -59.52 47.64 -10.48
CA TYR A 221 -58.46 48.64 -10.63
C TYR A 221 -57.19 47.96 -11.15
N VAL A 222 -56.45 48.64 -12.04
CA VAL A 222 -55.15 48.19 -12.53
C VAL A 222 -54.08 49.14 -12.02
N ILE A 223 -53.08 48.62 -11.33
CA ILE A 223 -52.02 49.43 -10.69
C ILE A 223 -51.14 50.05 -11.77
N ALA A 224 -51.00 51.36 -11.74
CA ALA A 224 -50.21 52.15 -12.68
C ALA A 224 -48.77 52.38 -12.18
N GLU A 225 -47.86 52.64 -13.11
CA GLU A 225 -46.53 53.14 -12.77
C GLU A 225 -46.65 54.55 -12.17
N GLY A 226 -46.18 54.71 -10.93
CA GLY A 226 -46.28 55.97 -10.19
C GLY A 226 -47.40 56.03 -9.15
N ASP A 227 -48.23 54.99 -9.02
CA ASP A 227 -49.16 54.89 -7.89
C ASP A 227 -48.37 54.86 -6.56
N PRO A 228 -48.88 55.50 -5.49
CA PRO A 228 -48.26 55.44 -4.18
C PRO A 228 -48.26 54.00 -3.63
N SER A 229 -47.23 53.64 -2.86
CA SER A 229 -47.24 52.41 -2.06
C SER A 229 -48.28 52.53 -0.94
N ILE A 230 -49.27 51.63 -0.94
CA ILE A 230 -50.41 51.61 -0.03
C ILE A 230 -50.32 50.35 0.84
N PRO A 231 -50.06 50.47 2.16
CA PRO A 231 -50.00 49.33 3.06
C PRO A 231 -51.39 48.73 3.32
N VAL A 232 -51.43 47.58 3.98
CA VAL A 232 -52.68 46.91 4.40
C VAL A 232 -53.56 47.86 5.21
N GLY A 233 -54.82 48.03 4.81
CA GLY A 233 -55.76 48.99 5.41
C GLY A 233 -55.45 50.48 5.17
N GLY A 234 -54.44 50.80 4.33
CA GLY A 234 -54.05 52.17 3.99
C GLY A 234 -54.90 52.82 2.89
N MET A 235 -55.86 52.09 2.30
CA MET A 235 -56.78 52.58 1.28
C MET A 235 -58.12 53.00 1.90
N SER A 236 -58.70 54.09 1.42
CA SER A 236 -60.06 54.51 1.74
C SER A 236 -60.87 54.75 0.46
N TYR A 237 -62.19 54.67 0.57
CA TYR A 237 -63.12 54.81 -0.54
C TYR A 237 -64.15 55.91 -0.29
N GLN A 238 -64.64 56.50 -1.37
CA GLN A 238 -65.88 57.26 -1.42
C GLN A 238 -66.74 56.74 -2.57
N CYS A 239 -67.82 56.03 -2.24
CA CYS A 239 -68.74 55.44 -3.22
C CYS A 239 -70.04 56.25 -3.30
N ASN A 240 -70.54 56.42 -4.53
CA ASN A 240 -71.87 56.92 -4.85
C ASN A 240 -72.48 55.95 -5.88
N VAL A 241 -73.45 55.16 -5.44
CA VAL A 241 -74.04 54.04 -6.18
C VAL A 241 -75.56 54.03 -6.01
N THR A 242 -76.27 53.34 -6.91
CA THR A 242 -77.70 53.08 -6.81
C THR A 242 -77.98 51.58 -6.81
N ASP A 243 -79.06 51.15 -6.16
CA ASP A 243 -79.63 49.82 -6.40
C ASP A 243 -80.41 49.76 -7.73
N ASP A 244 -80.90 48.58 -8.08
CA ASP A 244 -81.70 48.34 -9.29
C ASP A 244 -83.06 49.08 -9.31
N ALA A 245 -83.51 49.60 -8.15
CA ALA A 245 -84.69 50.46 -8.02
C ALA A 245 -84.37 51.96 -8.14
N GLY A 246 -83.09 52.33 -8.24
CA GLY A 246 -82.61 53.71 -8.39
C GLY A 246 -82.38 54.47 -7.08
N ASN A 247 -82.41 53.81 -5.92
CA ASN A 247 -82.19 54.45 -4.62
C ASN A 247 -80.68 54.74 -4.41
N PRO A 248 -80.26 55.99 -4.14
CA PRO A 248 -78.84 56.32 -4.01
C PRO A 248 -78.26 55.99 -2.62
N ALA A 249 -77.20 55.19 -2.60
CA ALA A 249 -76.32 54.99 -1.45
C ALA A 249 -75.03 55.81 -1.59
N ASN A 250 -74.67 56.55 -0.55
CA ASN A 250 -73.40 57.24 -0.44
C ASN A 250 -72.64 56.75 0.79
N ALA A 251 -71.43 56.24 0.62
CA ALA A 251 -70.61 55.71 1.70
C ALA A 251 -69.16 56.15 1.59
N ARG A 252 -68.51 56.29 2.75
CA ARG A 252 -67.08 56.57 2.88
C ARG A 252 -66.51 55.71 4.00
N GLY A 253 -65.36 55.09 3.77
CA GLY A 253 -64.74 54.22 4.76
C GLY A 253 -63.32 53.80 4.37
N VAL A 254 -62.71 52.96 5.21
CA VAL A 254 -61.47 52.26 4.90
C VAL A 254 -61.81 51.00 4.11
N VAL A 255 -61.01 50.68 3.09
CA VAL A 255 -61.13 49.40 2.36
C VAL A 255 -60.49 48.31 3.20
N ASN A 256 -61.24 47.26 3.52
CA ASN A 256 -60.67 46.04 4.09
C ASN A 256 -59.81 45.36 3.03
N SER A 257 -58.49 45.34 3.22
CA SER A 257 -57.58 44.78 2.22
C SER A 257 -57.08 43.37 2.51
N GLU A 258 -57.46 42.73 3.63
CA GLU A 258 -57.19 41.30 3.90
C GLU A 258 -55.75 40.83 3.65
N ASN A 259 -54.78 41.62 4.11
CA ASN A 259 -53.33 41.44 3.89
C ASN A 259 -52.82 41.74 2.47
N ILE A 260 -53.65 42.24 1.56
CA ILE A 260 -53.22 42.84 0.30
C ILE A 260 -52.67 44.25 0.56
N ALA A 261 -51.54 44.56 -0.06
CA ALA A 261 -50.96 45.89 -0.20
C ALA A 261 -50.73 46.19 -1.69
N LEU A 262 -50.77 47.46 -2.11
CA LEU A 262 -50.54 47.86 -3.50
C LEU A 262 -49.24 48.66 -3.61
N ASP A 263 -48.43 48.44 -4.64
CA ASP A 263 -47.19 49.20 -4.84
C ASP A 263 -46.93 49.50 -6.33
N GLY A 264 -47.19 50.75 -6.72
CA GLY A 264 -46.86 51.30 -8.05
C GLY A 264 -45.43 51.81 -8.19
N THR A 265 -44.55 51.60 -7.20
CA THR A 265 -43.17 52.11 -7.22
C THR A 265 -42.16 51.13 -7.84
N ILE A 266 -41.17 51.67 -8.55
CA ILE A 266 -40.10 50.89 -9.21
C ILE A 266 -38.86 50.79 -8.30
N PRO A 267 -38.19 49.63 -8.20
CA PRO A 267 -37.02 49.46 -7.33
C PRO A 267 -35.76 50.18 -7.83
N ARG A 268 -35.67 51.49 -7.59
CA ARG A 268 -34.65 52.36 -8.20
C ARG A 268 -33.43 52.56 -7.31
N ILE A 269 -32.23 52.30 -7.85
CA ILE A 269 -30.94 52.64 -7.25
C ILE A 269 -30.51 54.04 -7.68
N SER A 270 -29.95 54.83 -6.75
CA SER A 270 -29.41 56.17 -7.02
C SER A 270 -27.93 56.18 -7.42
N GLY A 271 -27.21 55.09 -7.16
CA GLY A 271 -25.83 54.87 -7.59
C GLY A 271 -25.08 53.86 -6.72
N VAL A 272 -23.84 53.53 -7.12
CA VAL A 272 -22.88 52.83 -6.25
C VAL A 272 -22.40 53.79 -5.15
N PHE A 273 -22.55 53.38 -3.89
CA PHE A 273 -22.18 54.18 -2.71
C PHE A 273 -20.70 53.99 -2.34
N MET A 274 -20.20 52.76 -2.37
CA MET A 274 -18.78 52.43 -2.14
C MET A 274 -18.42 51.07 -2.73
N VAL A 275 -17.16 50.87 -3.08
CA VAL A 275 -16.58 49.57 -3.45
C VAL A 275 -15.30 49.36 -2.65
N PHE A 276 -15.16 48.20 -2.01
CA PHE A 276 -13.99 47.85 -1.22
C PHE A 276 -13.66 46.36 -1.36
N SER A 277 -12.41 45.98 -1.10
CA SER A 277 -11.95 44.59 -1.12
C SER A 277 -11.46 44.16 0.26
N SER A 278 -11.55 42.86 0.56
CA SER A 278 -10.97 42.26 1.77
C SER A 278 -9.43 42.33 1.79
N GLU A 279 -8.80 42.34 0.62
CA GLU A 279 -7.34 42.51 0.45
C GLU A 279 -7.06 43.50 -0.69
N ILE A 280 -5.93 44.21 -0.60
CA ILE A 280 -5.49 45.19 -1.61
C ILE A 280 -4.02 44.88 -1.96
N PRO A 281 -3.69 44.58 -3.23
CA PRO A 281 -4.60 44.32 -4.37
C PRO A 281 -5.57 43.13 -4.13
N ALA A 282 -6.67 43.11 -4.88
CA ALA A 282 -7.71 42.09 -4.79
C ALA A 282 -7.32 40.85 -5.62
N LYS A 283 -6.59 39.94 -4.98
CA LYS A 283 -6.11 38.66 -5.53
C LYS A 283 -7.20 37.59 -5.55
N ILE A 284 -6.95 36.41 -6.15
CA ILE A 284 -7.87 35.26 -6.15
C ILE A 284 -8.25 34.85 -4.71
N GLY A 285 -9.55 34.73 -4.45
CA GLY A 285 -10.13 34.48 -3.14
C GLY A 285 -10.42 35.74 -2.31
N SER A 286 -10.13 36.93 -2.83
CA SER A 286 -10.55 38.20 -2.20
C SER A 286 -12.04 38.46 -2.40
N LEU A 287 -12.68 39.03 -1.38
CA LEU A 287 -14.07 39.45 -1.45
C LEU A 287 -14.17 40.95 -1.76
N VAL A 288 -14.56 41.28 -2.98
CA VAL A 288 -14.94 42.63 -3.39
C VAL A 288 -16.41 42.85 -3.03
N THR A 289 -16.68 43.81 -2.14
CA THR A 289 -18.03 44.20 -1.73
C THR A 289 -18.40 45.53 -2.37
N ILE A 290 -19.55 45.57 -3.03
CA ILE A 290 -20.10 46.72 -3.74
C ILE A 290 -21.38 47.12 -3.02
N THR A 291 -21.40 48.30 -2.40
CA THR A 291 -22.60 48.83 -1.73
C THR A 291 -23.37 49.74 -2.68
N LEU A 292 -24.67 49.49 -2.86
CA LEU A 292 -25.60 50.33 -3.60
C LEU A 292 -26.49 51.13 -2.64
N GLN A 293 -26.95 52.29 -3.10
CA GLN A 293 -27.95 53.09 -2.39
C GLN A 293 -29.26 53.15 -3.18
N ALA A 294 -30.37 52.82 -2.52
CA ALA A 294 -31.71 52.99 -3.09
C ALA A 294 -32.19 54.44 -3.02
N ALA A 295 -32.91 54.86 -4.06
CA ALA A 295 -33.58 56.15 -4.10
C ALA A 295 -34.56 56.26 -2.92
N ASN A 296 -34.57 57.40 -2.24
CA ASN A 296 -35.36 57.64 -1.02
C ASN A 296 -35.10 56.65 0.15
N ARG A 297 -34.02 55.86 0.09
CA ARG A 297 -33.64 54.83 1.08
C ARG A 297 -34.70 53.73 1.32
N THR A 298 -35.40 53.34 0.27
CA THR A 298 -36.34 52.21 0.26
C THR A 298 -35.67 50.87 0.55
N THR A 299 -36.38 50.00 1.26
CA THR A 299 -35.94 48.68 1.75
C THR A 299 -36.74 47.55 1.08
N GLY A 300 -36.29 46.31 1.20
CA GLY A 300 -36.96 45.12 0.66
C GLY A 300 -36.73 44.83 -0.82
N TYR A 301 -35.75 45.44 -1.48
CA TYR A 301 -35.36 45.04 -2.84
C TYR A 301 -34.60 43.71 -2.82
N THR A 302 -34.88 42.87 -3.82
CA THR A 302 -34.22 41.57 -4.06
C THR A 302 -33.69 41.54 -5.49
N GLY A 303 -32.73 40.68 -5.81
CA GLY A 303 -32.23 40.59 -7.19
C GLY A 303 -30.94 39.82 -7.36
N ASN A 304 -30.63 39.54 -8.63
CA ASN A 304 -29.35 38.97 -9.06
C ASN A 304 -28.55 40.05 -9.80
N CYS A 305 -27.25 40.07 -9.55
CA CYS A 305 -26.31 41.00 -10.17
C CYS A 305 -25.18 40.26 -10.88
N SER A 306 -24.53 40.94 -11.83
CA SER A 306 -23.25 40.54 -12.38
C SER A 306 -22.17 41.58 -12.09
N VAL A 307 -20.95 41.08 -11.84
CA VAL A 307 -19.77 41.87 -11.49
C VAL A 307 -18.60 41.31 -12.30
N ASN A 308 -17.88 42.15 -13.04
CA ASN A 308 -16.73 41.74 -13.87
C ASN A 308 -17.02 40.67 -14.95
N GLY A 309 -18.29 40.31 -15.18
CA GLY A 309 -18.70 39.19 -16.04
C GLY A 309 -19.16 37.94 -15.28
N VAL A 310 -18.92 37.86 -13.95
CA VAL A 310 -19.45 36.80 -13.07
C VAL A 310 -20.89 37.15 -12.70
N GLY A 311 -21.83 36.24 -13.00
CA GLY A 311 -23.27 36.44 -12.79
C GLY A 311 -23.83 35.84 -11.50
N ASP A 312 -25.16 35.91 -11.35
CA ASP A 312 -25.96 35.32 -10.27
C ASP A 312 -25.52 35.65 -8.83
N LEU A 313 -24.93 36.84 -8.64
CA LEU A 313 -24.56 37.34 -7.32
C LEU A 313 -25.77 37.96 -6.62
N GLU A 314 -26.13 37.43 -5.45
CA GLU A 314 -27.30 37.87 -4.66
C GLU A 314 -27.16 39.31 -4.15
N LEU A 315 -28.22 40.10 -4.30
CA LEU A 315 -28.36 41.43 -3.69
C LEU A 315 -28.81 41.30 -2.22
N LEU A 316 -27.91 41.58 -1.28
CA LEU A 316 -28.18 41.48 0.16
C LEU A 316 -28.49 42.87 0.75
N GLU A 317 -29.63 43.05 1.42
CA GLU A 317 -29.86 44.28 2.20
C GLU A 317 -28.93 44.34 3.43
N THR A 318 -28.46 45.54 3.80
CA THR A 318 -27.65 45.72 5.02
C THR A 318 -28.46 45.47 6.29
N SER A 319 -27.81 44.93 7.32
CA SER A 319 -28.42 44.43 8.57
C SER A 319 -29.29 45.43 9.34
N ASP A 320 -29.15 46.72 9.09
CA ASP A 320 -29.80 47.79 9.83
C ASP A 320 -31.26 48.03 9.35
N GLY A 321 -31.66 47.48 8.20
CA GLY A 321 -33.05 47.42 7.70
C GLY A 321 -33.77 48.76 7.53
N ARG A 322 -33.02 49.88 7.58
CA ARG A 322 -33.49 51.27 7.62
C ARG A 322 -32.54 52.24 6.89
N SER A 323 -31.51 51.70 6.25
CA SER A 323 -30.44 52.43 5.58
C SER A 323 -30.75 52.71 4.10
N GLY A 324 -31.55 51.85 3.47
CA GLY A 324 -31.68 51.78 2.01
C GLY A 324 -30.37 51.42 1.31
N LEU A 325 -29.46 50.73 2.01
CA LEU A 325 -28.18 50.26 1.49
C LEU A 325 -28.22 48.75 1.27
N TYR A 326 -27.78 48.34 0.09
CA TYR A 326 -27.69 46.94 -0.34
C TYR A 326 -26.24 46.62 -0.70
N MET A 327 -25.83 45.37 -0.62
CA MET A 327 -24.47 44.92 -0.91
C MET A 327 -24.49 43.73 -1.86
N VAL A 328 -23.64 43.80 -2.88
CA VAL A 328 -23.28 42.66 -3.74
C VAL A 328 -21.89 42.18 -3.34
N LYS A 329 -21.71 40.86 -3.25
CA LYS A 329 -20.46 40.21 -2.84
C LYS A 329 -19.87 39.44 -4.02
N TYR A 330 -18.80 39.96 -4.59
CA TYR A 330 -18.03 39.34 -5.66
C TYR A 330 -16.78 38.68 -5.07
N LEU A 331 -16.65 37.36 -5.24
CA LEU A 331 -15.42 36.63 -4.93
C LEU A 331 -14.57 36.58 -6.20
N VAL A 332 -13.31 37.04 -6.13
CA VAL A 332 -12.39 36.97 -7.28
C VAL A 332 -11.97 35.52 -7.49
N GLU A 333 -12.31 34.93 -8.64
CA GLU A 333 -11.93 33.56 -9.00
C GLU A 333 -10.81 33.52 -10.05
N ALA A 334 -10.24 32.34 -10.28
CA ALA A 334 -9.10 32.17 -11.17
C ALA A 334 -9.52 32.21 -12.64
N GLY A 335 -9.02 33.20 -13.40
CA GLY A 335 -9.43 33.44 -14.79
C GLY A 335 -10.55 34.47 -14.95
N ASP A 336 -10.95 35.16 -13.88
CA ASP A 336 -11.66 36.43 -13.99
C ASP A 336 -10.80 37.48 -14.72
N LYS A 337 -11.42 38.62 -15.08
CA LYS A 337 -10.72 39.67 -15.81
C LYS A 337 -9.95 40.61 -14.87
N ASP A 338 -8.65 40.72 -15.04
CA ASP A 338 -7.81 41.69 -14.32
C ASP A 338 -8.26 43.14 -14.56
N ILE A 339 -8.17 43.95 -13.51
CA ILE A 339 -8.48 45.39 -13.55
C ILE A 339 -7.31 46.17 -12.92
N PRO A 340 -6.61 47.05 -13.67
CA PRO A 340 -5.55 47.87 -13.10
C PRO A 340 -6.11 48.96 -12.17
N ILE A 341 -5.26 49.55 -11.34
CA ILE A 341 -5.64 50.69 -10.49
C ILE A 341 -6.22 51.86 -11.33
N ASN A 342 -7.31 52.47 -10.87
CA ASN A 342 -8.17 53.42 -11.59
C ASN A 342 -8.95 52.84 -12.79
N GLY A 343 -8.89 51.53 -13.04
CA GLY A 343 -9.74 50.83 -13.99
C GLY A 343 -11.21 50.78 -13.54
N THR A 344 -12.11 50.51 -14.48
CA THR A 344 -13.56 50.47 -14.27
C THR A 344 -14.06 49.04 -14.12
N LEU A 345 -14.75 48.75 -13.02
CA LEU A 345 -15.41 47.46 -12.77
C LEU A 345 -16.81 47.46 -13.41
N PRO A 346 -17.08 46.67 -14.47
CA PRO A 346 -18.41 46.63 -15.06
C PRO A 346 -19.40 45.92 -14.13
N PHE A 347 -20.60 46.48 -14.01
CA PHE A 347 -21.57 46.11 -12.99
C PHE A 347 -23.02 46.23 -13.49
N GLU A 348 -23.85 45.23 -13.24
CA GLU A 348 -25.26 45.20 -13.65
C GLU A 348 -26.12 44.45 -12.60
N CYS A 349 -27.34 44.91 -12.31
CA CYS A 349 -28.26 44.31 -11.35
C CYS A 349 -29.71 44.31 -11.84
N HIS A 350 -30.34 43.13 -11.83
CA HIS A 350 -31.78 42.95 -12.04
C HIS A 350 -32.50 42.97 -10.70
N LEU A 351 -33.12 44.10 -10.38
CA LEU A 351 -33.79 44.36 -9.10
C LEU A 351 -35.30 44.09 -9.18
N THR A 352 -35.87 43.61 -8.08
CA THR A 352 -37.30 43.34 -7.91
C THR A 352 -37.74 43.85 -6.53
N ASN A 353 -38.81 44.65 -6.43
CA ASN A 353 -39.40 45.07 -5.15
C ASN A 353 -40.29 43.94 -4.56
N PRO A 354 -40.82 44.06 -3.34
CA PRO A 354 -41.71 43.05 -2.75
C PRO A 354 -42.98 42.77 -3.56
N ALA A 355 -43.38 43.67 -4.46
CA ALA A 355 -44.57 43.55 -5.31
C ALA A 355 -44.31 42.98 -6.72
N GLY A 356 -43.06 42.60 -7.03
CA GLY A 356 -42.69 42.02 -8.32
C GLY A 356 -42.35 43.02 -9.44
N ASN A 357 -42.38 44.33 -9.17
CA ASN A 357 -41.95 45.38 -10.10
C ASN A 357 -40.43 45.28 -10.30
N LYS A 358 -39.97 45.38 -11.56
CA LYS A 358 -38.55 45.17 -11.91
C LYS A 358 -37.85 46.44 -12.35
N PHE A 359 -36.54 46.53 -12.08
CA PHE A 359 -35.65 47.58 -12.56
C PHE A 359 -34.30 47.00 -12.95
N LEU A 360 -33.63 47.62 -13.91
CA LEU A 360 -32.27 47.28 -14.32
C LEU A 360 -31.34 48.45 -13.98
N PHE A 361 -30.36 48.20 -13.12
CA PHE A 361 -29.30 49.15 -12.80
C PHE A 361 -27.98 48.67 -13.42
N ALA A 362 -27.23 49.57 -14.06
CA ALA A 362 -25.91 49.28 -14.59
C ALA A 362 -24.97 50.48 -14.37
N ASP A 363 -23.71 50.21 -14.03
CA ASP A 363 -22.69 51.21 -13.72
C ASP A 363 -21.28 50.66 -14.05
N SER A 364 -20.25 51.51 -13.98
CA SER A 364 -18.85 51.13 -14.16
C SER A 364 -17.91 51.87 -13.19
N PRO A 365 -18.08 51.68 -11.86
CA PRO A 365 -17.29 52.37 -10.84
C PRO A 365 -15.77 52.19 -11.03
N LYS A 366 -15.02 53.25 -10.80
CA LYS A 366 -13.54 53.23 -10.83
C LYS A 366 -12.97 52.69 -9.52
N LEU A 367 -12.06 51.72 -9.62
CA LEU A 367 -11.43 51.10 -8.47
C LEU A 367 -10.18 51.87 -8.00
N GLN A 368 -10.05 52.04 -6.69
CA GLN A 368 -8.84 52.59 -6.04
C GLN A 368 -7.76 51.52 -5.79
N PHE A 369 -8.05 50.26 -6.16
CA PHE A 369 -7.18 49.09 -6.00
C PHE A 369 -7.20 48.24 -7.29
N PRO A 370 -6.15 47.48 -7.61
CA PRO A 370 -6.18 46.49 -8.69
C PRO A 370 -7.00 45.25 -8.31
N ILE A 371 -7.54 44.56 -9.31
CA ILE A 371 -7.98 43.15 -9.24
C ILE A 371 -7.00 42.33 -10.07
N ASP A 372 -6.49 41.25 -9.48
CA ASP A 372 -5.55 40.30 -10.09
C ASP A 372 -6.08 38.87 -9.91
N ALA A 373 -6.59 38.31 -11.00
CA ALA A 373 -7.28 37.03 -11.08
C ALA A 373 -6.40 35.91 -11.69
N ASN A 374 -5.13 36.20 -11.94
CA ASN A 374 -4.18 35.28 -12.56
C ASN A 374 -3.26 34.64 -11.51
N ARG A 375 -2.65 33.50 -11.88
CA ARG A 375 -1.61 32.85 -11.05
C ARG A 375 -0.33 32.76 -11.87
N PRO A 376 0.85 33.02 -11.28
CA PRO A 376 2.10 32.94 -11.99
C PRO A 376 2.38 31.48 -12.33
N THR A 377 2.62 31.17 -13.60
CA THR A 377 2.77 29.77 -14.04
C THR A 377 4.24 29.38 -14.11
N ILE A 378 4.57 28.18 -13.64
CA ILE A 378 5.94 27.64 -13.67
C ILE A 378 6.07 26.70 -14.85
N THR A 379 6.95 27.02 -15.79
CA THR A 379 7.16 26.27 -17.04
C THR A 379 8.24 25.21 -16.93
N ALA A 380 9.27 25.44 -16.11
CA ALA A 380 10.31 24.46 -15.81
C ALA A 380 10.94 24.71 -14.43
N THR A 381 11.48 23.65 -13.83
CA THR A 381 12.35 23.73 -12.64
C THR A 381 13.47 22.71 -12.83
N SER A 382 14.68 23.17 -13.11
CA SER A 382 15.80 22.33 -13.53
C SER A 382 17.08 22.69 -12.78
N LEU A 383 17.97 21.72 -12.61
CA LEU A 383 19.28 21.95 -12.03
C LEU A 383 20.20 22.56 -13.11
N LEU A 384 20.73 23.76 -12.85
CA LEU A 384 21.54 24.50 -13.82
C LEU A 384 23.03 24.18 -13.67
N PHE A 385 23.49 24.08 -12.42
CA PHE A 385 24.88 23.90 -12.06
C PHE A 385 25.02 23.20 -10.70
N SER A 386 26.11 22.47 -10.51
CA SER A 386 26.63 22.06 -9.21
C SER A 386 28.14 22.27 -9.25
N SER A 387 28.74 22.77 -8.17
CA SER A 387 30.21 22.87 -8.06
C SER A 387 30.88 21.50 -8.19
N ASP A 388 30.22 20.46 -7.67
CA ASP A 388 30.71 19.10 -7.61
C ASP A 388 29.56 18.14 -8.00
N ASP A 389 29.84 17.14 -8.83
CA ASP A 389 28.93 16.05 -9.16
C ASP A 389 29.67 14.71 -8.96
N PRO A 390 29.29 13.88 -7.97
CA PRO A 390 28.19 14.07 -7.00
C PRO A 390 28.50 15.09 -5.89
N ALA A 391 27.50 15.88 -5.52
CA ALA A 391 27.60 16.96 -4.54
C ALA A 391 27.87 16.47 -3.10
N HIS A 392 28.68 17.19 -2.33
CA HIS A 392 29.04 16.87 -0.94
C HIS A 392 28.80 18.07 0.00
N GLU A 393 29.19 17.97 1.28
CA GLU A 393 29.23 19.10 2.21
C GLU A 393 30.06 20.26 1.59
N ASP A 394 29.57 21.49 1.77
CA ASP A 394 30.04 22.75 1.15
C ASP A 394 29.87 22.88 -0.37
N SER A 395 29.32 21.89 -1.09
CA SER A 395 28.98 22.04 -2.52
C SER A 395 27.89 23.11 -2.75
N VAL A 396 28.00 23.82 -3.87
CA VAL A 396 27.10 24.88 -4.31
C VAL A 396 26.27 24.39 -5.49
N ILE A 397 24.97 24.23 -5.28
CA ILE A 397 24.00 23.78 -6.28
C ILE A 397 23.16 24.98 -6.72
N GLU A 398 23.05 25.22 -8.03
CA GLU A 398 22.26 26.30 -8.60
C GLU A 398 21.04 25.74 -9.34
N VAL A 399 19.84 26.07 -8.85
CA VAL A 399 18.56 25.62 -9.41
C VAL A 399 17.92 26.75 -10.19
N GLN A 400 17.49 26.46 -11.41
CA GLN A 400 16.80 27.38 -12.30
C GLN A 400 15.30 27.12 -12.32
N ILE A 401 14.51 28.16 -12.04
CA ILE A 401 13.06 28.16 -12.18
C ILE A 401 12.72 29.04 -13.38
N ARG A 402 11.88 28.54 -14.31
CA ARG A 402 11.32 29.31 -15.43
C ARG A 402 9.82 29.49 -15.27
N THR A 403 9.33 30.64 -15.70
CA THR A 403 7.91 31.01 -15.63
C THR A 403 7.26 31.10 -17.01
N SER A 404 5.97 31.41 -17.06
CA SER A 404 5.38 32.22 -18.15
C SER A 404 6.11 33.57 -18.27
N HIS A 405 5.89 34.32 -19.34
CA HIS A 405 6.27 35.73 -19.36
C HIS A 405 5.52 36.47 -18.25
N GLU A 406 6.26 36.99 -17.27
CA GLU A 406 5.75 37.79 -16.15
C GLU A 406 6.35 39.20 -16.24
N ASP A 407 5.51 40.21 -16.46
CA ASP A 407 5.94 41.62 -16.60
C ASP A 407 6.58 42.17 -15.31
N VAL A 408 6.18 41.64 -14.15
CA VAL A 408 6.68 42.04 -12.83
C VAL A 408 7.44 40.87 -12.20
N PRO A 409 8.64 41.06 -11.60
CA PRO A 409 9.39 39.98 -10.99
C PRO A 409 8.65 39.33 -9.81
N LEU A 410 8.63 37.99 -9.79
CA LEU A 410 8.14 37.21 -8.65
C LEU A 410 9.04 37.39 -7.41
N THR A 411 8.49 37.08 -6.24
CA THR A 411 9.14 37.12 -4.93
C THR A 411 8.88 35.82 -4.15
N VAL A 412 9.65 35.55 -3.09
CA VAL A 412 9.42 34.38 -2.22
C VAL A 412 8.38 34.70 -1.14
N HIS A 413 7.32 33.91 -1.04
CA HIS A 413 6.26 34.14 -0.05
C HIS A 413 6.72 33.81 1.37
N LYS A 414 6.90 34.83 2.23
CA LYS A 414 7.20 34.67 3.67
C LYS A 414 8.41 33.75 3.96
N ASP A 415 9.49 33.92 3.19
CA ASP A 415 10.71 33.09 3.23
C ASP A 415 10.50 31.57 3.01
N ARG A 416 9.33 31.14 2.53
CA ARG A 416 9.01 29.72 2.26
C ARG A 416 9.63 29.25 0.94
N CYS A 417 10.95 29.15 0.91
CA CYS A 417 11.68 28.48 -0.15
C CYS A 417 12.78 27.62 0.44
N GLU A 418 12.58 26.31 0.37
CA GLU A 418 13.46 25.29 0.93
C GLU A 418 13.91 24.29 -0.14
N ILE A 419 15.18 23.91 -0.07
CA ILE A 419 15.74 22.76 -0.78
C ILE A 419 16.32 21.85 0.31
N ASN A 420 16.01 20.56 0.29
CA ASN A 420 16.50 19.59 1.28
C ASN A 420 16.23 19.97 2.76
N ASN A 421 15.07 20.60 3.03
CA ASN A 421 14.70 21.19 4.33
C ASN A 421 15.62 22.34 4.81
N VAL A 422 16.27 23.04 3.89
CA VAL A 422 17.14 24.20 4.16
C VAL A 422 16.61 25.43 3.46
N THR A 423 16.45 26.54 4.19
CA THR A 423 15.89 27.78 3.67
C THR A 423 16.86 28.51 2.72
N VAL A 424 16.55 28.43 1.43
CA VAL A 424 17.29 29.06 0.32
C VAL A 424 16.69 30.39 -0.13
N ALA A 425 15.57 30.82 0.45
CA ALA A 425 14.82 32.04 0.08
C ALA A 425 15.67 33.30 -0.17
N LYS A 426 16.75 33.50 0.62
CA LYS A 426 17.65 34.65 0.50
C LYS A 426 18.56 34.65 -0.73
N THR A 427 18.59 33.55 -1.47
CA THR A 427 19.38 33.39 -2.71
C THR A 427 18.54 33.51 -3.98
N PHE A 428 17.21 33.68 -3.83
CA PHE A 428 16.30 33.83 -4.96
C PHE A 428 16.60 35.13 -5.73
N THR A 429 17.03 34.99 -6.98
CA THR A 429 17.44 36.11 -7.84
C THR A 429 16.84 35.98 -9.24
N LYS A 430 16.50 37.11 -9.88
CA LYS A 430 16.04 37.12 -11.29
C LYS A 430 17.25 37.22 -12.23
N SER A 431 17.36 36.28 -13.16
CA SER A 431 18.50 36.13 -14.08
C SER A 431 18.16 36.56 -15.52
N SER A 432 16.93 36.30 -15.96
CA SER A 432 16.39 36.76 -17.25
C SER A 432 14.95 37.28 -17.07
N GLN A 433 14.26 37.66 -18.15
CA GLN A 433 12.86 38.08 -18.10
C GLN A 433 11.95 37.01 -17.47
N ASP A 434 12.24 35.72 -17.71
CA ASP A 434 11.36 34.58 -17.37
C ASP A 434 12.10 33.52 -16.56
N THR A 435 13.25 33.87 -15.96
CA THR A 435 14.16 32.91 -15.34
C THR A 435 14.71 33.45 -14.02
N TYR A 436 14.58 32.62 -12.99
CA TYR A 436 15.04 32.88 -11.63
C TYR A 436 16.02 31.79 -11.21
N LEU A 437 16.97 32.14 -10.35
CA LEU A 437 17.99 31.25 -9.79
C LEU A 437 17.84 31.15 -8.27
N LEU A 438 18.16 29.98 -7.74
CA LEU A 438 18.29 29.66 -6.32
C LEU A 438 19.64 28.99 -6.09
N THR A 439 20.36 29.42 -5.05
CA THR A 439 21.64 28.84 -4.66
C THR A 439 21.48 28.04 -3.37
N TYR A 440 21.62 26.72 -3.46
CA TYR A 440 21.66 25.84 -2.30
C TYR A 440 23.12 25.50 -1.97
N VAL A 441 23.56 25.79 -0.75
CA VAL A 441 24.87 25.32 -0.23
C VAL A 441 24.60 24.14 0.69
N VAL A 442 25.24 23.00 0.39
CA VAL A 442 24.99 21.73 1.07
C VAL A 442 25.66 21.74 2.45
N GLY A 443 24.87 21.87 3.50
CA GLY A 443 25.35 21.90 4.87
C GLY A 443 25.71 20.53 5.46
N LYS A 444 26.28 20.55 6.66
CA LYS A 444 26.77 19.36 7.37
C LYS A 444 25.71 18.28 7.55
N GLY A 445 26.02 17.08 7.06
CA GLY A 445 25.12 15.91 7.13
C GLY A 445 23.89 15.98 6.20
N GLN A 446 23.77 17.02 5.37
CA GLN A 446 22.63 17.18 4.45
C GLN A 446 22.86 16.47 3.10
N ALA A 447 24.11 16.10 2.78
CA ALA A 447 24.52 15.33 1.61
C ALA A 447 24.03 13.86 1.64
N MET A 448 22.72 13.64 1.78
CA MET A 448 22.08 12.32 1.87
C MET A 448 20.78 12.27 1.05
N TRP A 449 20.90 12.35 -0.28
CA TRP A 449 19.80 12.07 -1.21
C TRP A 449 20.24 11.16 -2.37
N LYS A 450 19.35 10.24 -2.76
CA LYS A 450 19.52 9.36 -3.93
C LYS A 450 19.24 10.14 -5.25
N PRO A 451 19.70 9.69 -6.42
CA PRO A 451 19.39 10.33 -7.70
C PRO A 451 17.88 10.52 -7.89
N GLY A 452 17.46 11.71 -8.35
CA GLY A 452 16.05 12.06 -8.52
C GLY A 452 15.26 12.21 -7.21
N LYS A 453 15.94 12.45 -6.07
CA LYS A 453 15.30 12.52 -4.74
C LYS A 453 15.73 13.72 -3.86
N LEU A 454 16.50 14.68 -4.38
CA LEU A 454 16.69 15.99 -3.73
C LEU A 454 15.36 16.78 -3.78
N PRO A 455 14.74 17.10 -2.63
CA PRO A 455 13.42 17.73 -2.62
C PRO A 455 13.52 19.26 -2.69
N ILE A 456 12.51 19.89 -3.31
CA ILE A 456 12.32 21.34 -3.36
C ILE A 456 10.90 21.69 -2.90
N SER A 457 10.77 22.77 -2.14
CA SER A 457 9.50 23.31 -1.64
C SER A 457 9.59 24.83 -1.64
N CYS A 458 9.20 25.46 -2.75
CA CYS A 458 9.33 26.91 -2.93
C CYS A 458 8.00 27.56 -3.28
N THR A 459 7.50 28.45 -2.40
CA THR A 459 6.30 29.24 -2.62
C THR A 459 6.69 30.59 -3.21
N LEU A 460 6.35 30.80 -4.48
CA LEU A 460 6.56 32.07 -5.18
C LEU A 460 5.28 32.89 -5.23
N GLN A 461 5.41 34.21 -5.25
CA GLN A 461 4.31 35.18 -5.22
C GLN A 461 4.58 36.33 -6.21
N ASP A 462 3.56 36.73 -6.96
CA ASP A 462 3.60 37.90 -7.85
C ASP A 462 3.32 39.22 -7.10
N ALA A 463 3.12 40.31 -7.86
CA ALA A 463 2.80 41.63 -7.32
C ALA A 463 1.31 41.82 -6.97
N GLY A 464 0.40 41.04 -7.54
CA GLY A 464 -1.00 40.93 -7.11
C GLY A 464 -1.16 40.15 -5.80
N GLY A 465 -0.11 39.46 -5.38
CA GLY A 465 -0.10 38.64 -4.18
C GLY A 465 -0.65 37.22 -4.40
N ASN A 466 -0.95 36.81 -5.63
CA ASN A 466 -1.28 35.42 -5.95
C ASN A 466 -0.01 34.55 -5.83
N ALA A 467 -0.18 33.29 -5.44
CA ALA A 467 0.93 32.40 -5.09
C ALA A 467 0.85 31.04 -5.80
N VAL A 468 2.04 30.50 -6.09
CA VAL A 468 2.27 29.18 -6.71
C VAL A 468 3.35 28.43 -5.93
N MET A 469 3.31 27.10 -5.93
CA MET A 469 4.25 26.26 -5.18
C MET A 469 5.00 25.30 -6.11
N VAL A 470 6.33 25.31 -5.99
CA VAL A 470 7.26 24.43 -6.70
C VAL A 470 7.63 23.27 -5.77
N GLU A 471 7.08 22.09 -6.06
CA GLU A 471 7.24 20.86 -5.26
C GLU A 471 8.17 19.81 -5.90
N LYS A 472 8.52 20.01 -7.17
CA LYS A 472 9.31 19.04 -7.95
C LYS A 472 10.12 19.73 -9.04
N PHE A 473 11.16 19.04 -9.46
CA PHE A 473 11.93 19.33 -10.66
C PHE A 473 11.24 18.75 -11.91
N THR A 474 11.58 19.28 -13.08
CA THR A 474 11.05 18.87 -14.40
C THR A 474 12.07 18.13 -15.27
N ASP A 475 13.29 17.94 -14.79
CA ASP A 475 14.43 17.29 -15.45
C ASP A 475 14.83 15.96 -14.79
N ASP A 476 13.91 15.36 -14.03
CA ASP A 476 14.10 14.21 -13.14
C ASP A 476 15.19 14.35 -12.06
N ASN A 477 15.87 15.51 -11.95
CA ASN A 477 16.87 15.86 -10.93
C ASN A 477 17.92 14.77 -10.69
N THR A 478 18.69 14.43 -11.72
CA THR A 478 19.64 13.30 -11.69
C THR A 478 20.81 13.48 -10.71
N LEU A 479 21.07 14.71 -10.21
CA LEU A 479 22.14 14.97 -9.24
C LEU A 479 21.90 14.19 -7.94
N PHE A 480 22.93 13.49 -7.47
CA PHE A 480 22.90 12.74 -6.23
C PHE A 480 23.97 13.24 -5.26
N ALA A 481 23.71 13.07 -3.96
CA ALA A 481 24.70 13.40 -2.97
C ALA A 481 25.75 12.30 -2.84
N ARG A 482 26.99 12.72 -2.66
CA ARG A 482 28.04 11.92 -2.06
C ARG A 482 27.83 11.94 -0.56
N GLU A 483 27.35 10.83 0.00
CA GLU A 483 27.36 10.60 1.44
C GLU A 483 28.75 10.97 2.00
N LEU A 484 28.81 11.73 3.09
CA LEU A 484 30.11 11.96 3.73
C LEU A 484 30.69 10.62 4.19
N LYS A 485 32.02 10.52 4.18
CA LYS A 485 32.75 9.34 4.69
C LYS A 485 32.14 8.91 6.03
N PRO A 486 31.50 7.72 6.12
CA PRO A 486 30.73 7.34 7.29
C PRO A 486 31.65 7.38 8.50
N TYR A 487 31.26 8.14 9.54
CA TYR A 487 32.10 8.64 10.64
C TYR A 487 33.24 7.66 10.94
N GLU A 488 34.46 8.04 10.56
CA GLU A 488 35.65 7.21 10.72
C GLU A 488 35.97 7.14 12.21
N PHE A 489 35.36 6.15 12.87
CA PHE A 489 35.40 5.94 14.31
C PHE A 489 36.81 6.14 14.85
N ASP A 490 36.97 7.18 15.68
CA ASP A 490 38.23 7.46 16.35
C ASP A 490 38.29 6.65 17.66
N PRO A 491 39.05 5.54 17.70
CA PRO A 491 39.12 4.66 18.86
C PRO A 491 39.79 5.34 20.06
N THR A 492 40.40 6.53 19.90
CA THR A 492 40.98 7.30 21.00
C THR A 492 39.97 8.21 21.70
N LYS A 493 38.80 8.47 21.09
CA LYS A 493 37.80 9.41 21.63
C LYS A 493 36.52 8.73 22.12
N ASP A 494 36.01 7.74 21.39
CA ASP A 494 34.60 7.33 21.50
C ASP A 494 34.39 5.85 21.90
N PHE A 495 35.27 5.29 22.74
CA PHE A 495 35.23 3.87 23.14
C PHE A 495 33.89 3.40 23.74
N GLY A 496 33.06 4.32 24.25
CA GLY A 496 31.73 4.03 24.78
C GLY A 496 30.65 3.74 23.73
N SER A 497 30.80 4.24 22.49
CA SER A 497 29.86 4.03 21.37
C SER A 497 30.26 2.88 20.44
N TYR A 498 31.42 2.24 20.69
CA TYR A 498 31.92 1.09 19.93
C TYR A 498 31.15 -0.20 20.20
N LEU A 499 30.59 -0.36 21.39
CA LEU A 499 29.71 -1.48 21.72
C LEU A 499 28.25 -1.11 21.41
N PRO A 500 27.46 -1.99 20.77
CA PRO A 500 26.06 -1.72 20.49
C PRO A 500 25.22 -1.53 21.76
N ASP A 501 24.15 -0.75 21.64
CA ASP A 501 23.18 -0.57 22.71
C ASP A 501 22.61 -1.90 23.20
N ARG A 502 22.32 -2.00 24.50
CA ARG A 502 21.87 -3.27 25.12
C ARG A 502 20.61 -3.85 24.49
N LEU A 503 19.73 -2.99 23.96
CA LEU A 503 18.50 -3.37 23.28
C LEU A 503 18.78 -3.89 21.86
N THR A 504 19.69 -3.25 21.13
CA THR A 504 20.02 -3.59 19.74
C THR A 504 20.87 -4.87 19.70
N LEU A 505 21.75 -5.07 20.69
CA LEU A 505 22.43 -6.34 20.91
C LEU A 505 21.44 -7.48 21.22
N LEU A 506 20.39 -7.21 21.99
CA LEU A 506 19.37 -8.21 22.31
C LEU A 506 18.49 -8.56 21.10
N SER A 507 18.05 -7.58 20.30
CA SER A 507 17.29 -7.82 19.06
C SER A 507 18.13 -8.64 18.08
N PHE A 508 19.41 -8.29 17.91
CA PHE A 508 20.35 -9.04 17.07
C PHE A 508 20.56 -10.48 17.56
N ILE A 509 20.70 -10.72 18.87
CA ILE A 509 20.83 -12.08 19.43
C ILE A 509 19.57 -12.93 19.16
N ILE A 510 18.37 -12.35 19.28
CA ILE A 510 17.12 -13.05 18.97
C ILE A 510 17.05 -13.41 17.48
N VAL A 511 17.41 -12.47 16.60
CA VAL A 511 17.49 -12.70 15.15
C VAL A 511 18.55 -13.75 14.79
N ALA A 512 19.71 -13.76 15.46
CA ALA A 512 20.75 -14.76 15.29
C ALA A 512 20.28 -16.19 15.68
N ILE A 513 19.50 -16.33 16.76
CA ILE A 513 18.92 -17.62 17.18
C ILE A 513 17.86 -18.10 16.17
N ALA A 514 17.02 -17.20 15.66
CA ALA A 514 16.07 -17.51 14.60
C ALA A 514 16.79 -17.93 13.31
N SER A 515 17.82 -17.18 12.91
CA SER A 515 18.70 -17.45 11.76
C SER A 515 19.37 -18.82 11.84
N HIS A 516 19.94 -19.18 12.99
CA HIS A 516 20.48 -20.53 13.21
C HIS A 516 19.42 -21.62 13.03
N THR A 517 18.20 -21.38 13.52
CA THR A 517 17.09 -22.34 13.43
C THR A 517 16.61 -22.53 11.99
N ILE A 518 16.42 -21.43 11.25
CA ILE A 518 15.96 -21.43 9.84
C ILE A 518 17.03 -22.08 8.93
N ALA A 519 18.30 -21.73 9.12
CA ALA A 519 19.40 -22.25 8.31
C ALA A 519 19.62 -23.77 8.42
N ASN A 520 19.20 -24.39 9.52
CA ASN A 520 19.23 -25.86 9.64
C ASN A 520 18.25 -26.58 8.68
N PHE A 521 17.29 -25.86 8.07
CA PHE A 521 16.44 -26.39 7.01
C PHE A 521 17.09 -26.34 5.61
N CYS A 522 18.03 -25.42 5.36
CA CYS A 522 18.65 -25.25 4.04
C CYS A 522 19.32 -26.53 3.47
N PRO A 523 20.01 -27.37 4.26
CA PRO A 523 20.56 -28.64 3.77
C PRO A 523 19.51 -29.62 3.24
N VAL A 524 18.25 -29.55 3.71
CA VAL A 524 17.13 -30.36 3.20
C VAL A 524 16.79 -29.98 1.75
N LEU A 525 17.04 -28.72 1.38
CA LEU A 525 16.91 -28.18 0.02
C LEU A 525 18.20 -28.33 -0.80
N GLY A 526 19.24 -28.97 -0.26
CA GLY A 526 20.56 -29.07 -0.90
C GLY A 526 21.41 -27.80 -0.84
N LEU A 527 21.02 -26.81 -0.02
CA LEU A 527 21.71 -25.53 0.13
C LEU A 527 22.55 -25.47 1.42
N PRO A 528 23.70 -24.78 1.45
CA PRO A 528 24.46 -24.59 2.68
C PRO A 528 23.67 -23.81 3.75
N ARG A 529 23.95 -24.08 5.03
CA ARG A 529 23.44 -23.29 6.17
C ARG A 529 23.71 -21.78 6.00
N ILE A 530 24.86 -21.42 5.44
CA ILE A 530 25.27 -20.02 5.18
C ILE A 530 24.20 -19.25 4.38
N THR A 531 23.57 -19.91 3.40
CA THR A 531 22.50 -19.32 2.59
C THR A 531 21.28 -18.96 3.43
N GLY A 532 20.94 -19.80 4.43
CA GLY A 532 19.87 -19.53 5.39
C GLY A 532 20.18 -18.40 6.37
N TYR A 533 21.45 -18.27 6.80
CA TYR A 533 21.87 -17.15 7.64
C TYR A 533 21.70 -15.81 6.90
N LEU A 534 22.18 -15.75 5.66
CA LEU A 534 22.10 -14.56 4.81
C LEU A 534 20.64 -14.22 4.45
N ALA A 535 19.84 -15.22 4.07
CA ALA A 535 18.42 -15.04 3.77
C ALA A 535 17.61 -14.58 4.99
N THR A 536 17.89 -15.11 6.19
CA THR A 536 17.25 -14.62 7.42
C THR A 536 17.63 -13.17 7.68
N GLY A 537 18.92 -12.82 7.56
CA GLY A 537 19.40 -11.44 7.67
C GLY A 537 18.63 -10.49 6.75
N ILE A 538 18.55 -10.83 5.46
CA ILE A 538 17.78 -10.09 4.44
C ILE A 538 16.31 -9.89 4.86
N ILE A 539 15.65 -10.94 5.34
CA ILE A 539 14.24 -10.89 5.76
C ILE A 539 14.07 -10.02 7.02
N THR A 540 15.00 -10.06 7.98
CA THR A 540 14.92 -9.26 9.21
C THR A 540 15.39 -7.81 9.05
N GLY A 541 16.14 -7.51 7.99
CA GLY A 541 16.75 -6.19 7.75
C GLY A 541 15.74 -5.08 7.41
N PRO A 542 16.24 -3.85 7.21
CA PRO A 542 15.42 -2.64 7.11
C PRO A 542 14.54 -2.58 5.85
N TYR A 543 14.80 -3.43 4.85
CA TYR A 543 14.11 -3.46 3.56
C TYR A 543 12.98 -4.50 3.46
N VAL A 544 12.76 -5.35 4.48
CA VAL A 544 11.72 -6.40 4.45
C VAL A 544 10.83 -6.36 5.70
N LEU A 545 11.31 -6.80 6.86
CA LEU A 545 10.53 -6.76 8.11
C LEU A 545 10.87 -5.56 9.02
N GLY A 546 12.02 -4.91 8.82
CA GLY A 546 12.43 -3.76 9.65
C GLY A 546 12.78 -4.11 11.10
N LEU A 547 13.04 -5.38 11.41
CA LEU A 547 13.37 -5.87 12.77
C LEU A 547 14.80 -5.50 13.20
N ILE A 548 15.66 -5.22 12.25
CA ILE A 548 16.95 -4.54 12.44
C ILE A 548 16.92 -3.31 11.52
N THR A 549 16.99 -2.12 12.10
CA THR A 549 17.04 -0.85 11.35
C THR A 549 18.43 -0.57 10.78
N ALA A 550 18.52 0.31 9.77
CA ALA A 550 19.80 0.68 9.16
C ALA A 550 20.80 1.29 10.17
N ASN A 551 20.32 2.02 11.18
CA ASN A 551 21.20 2.57 12.22
C ASN A 551 21.73 1.48 13.17
N GLU A 552 20.93 0.45 13.45
CA GLU A 552 21.36 -0.70 14.26
C GLU A 552 22.42 -1.55 13.53
N THR A 553 22.36 -1.70 12.21
CA THR A 553 23.43 -2.43 11.47
C THR A 553 24.78 -1.72 11.57
N LEU A 554 24.80 -0.39 11.68
CA LEU A 554 26.03 0.39 11.93
C LEU A 554 26.57 0.19 13.36
N GLN A 555 25.69 0.13 14.38
CA GLN A 555 26.10 -0.19 15.76
C GLN A 555 26.68 -1.61 15.91
N MET A 556 26.28 -2.55 15.05
CA MET A 556 26.76 -3.95 15.11
C MET A 556 28.19 -4.17 14.61
N ARG A 557 28.95 -3.10 14.31
CA ARG A 557 30.34 -3.19 13.81
C ARG A 557 31.25 -4.10 14.63
N PHE A 558 31.10 -4.16 15.96
CA PHE A 558 31.85 -5.10 16.81
C PHE A 558 31.66 -6.56 16.38
N VAL A 559 30.44 -6.97 16.01
CA VAL A 559 30.13 -8.34 15.56
C VAL A 559 30.80 -8.63 14.22
N ASP A 560 30.85 -7.65 13.32
CA ASP A 560 31.52 -7.76 12.02
C ASP A 560 33.05 -7.90 12.18
N GLU A 561 33.69 -7.00 12.92
CA GLU A 561 35.16 -7.00 13.12
C GLU A 561 35.63 -8.25 13.89
N ALA A 562 34.91 -8.68 14.94
CA ALA A 562 35.22 -9.93 15.65
C ALA A 562 35.05 -11.17 14.74
N SER A 563 34.08 -11.13 13.83
CA SER A 563 33.85 -12.21 12.86
C SER A 563 34.94 -12.26 11.79
N LEU A 564 35.29 -11.12 11.19
CA LEU A 564 36.36 -11.02 10.19
C LEU A 564 37.71 -11.46 10.78
N ALA A 565 37.99 -11.11 12.04
CA ALA A 565 39.19 -11.54 12.75
C ALA A 565 39.25 -13.08 12.94
N TYR A 566 38.14 -13.69 13.37
CA TYR A 566 38.02 -15.15 13.46
C TYR A 566 38.13 -15.81 12.07
N ILE A 567 37.47 -15.27 11.04
CA ILE A 567 37.53 -15.77 9.66
C ILE A 567 38.97 -15.76 9.16
N GLY A 568 39.72 -14.69 9.39
CA GLY A 568 41.15 -14.60 9.09
C GLY A 568 41.97 -15.70 9.80
N LEU A 569 41.83 -15.84 11.12
CA LEU A 569 42.51 -16.90 11.89
C LEU A 569 42.17 -18.30 11.38
N ALA A 570 40.89 -18.57 11.09
CA ALA A 570 40.40 -19.87 10.64
C ALA A 570 40.75 -20.17 9.17
N ALA A 571 40.91 -19.16 8.32
CA ALA A 571 41.48 -19.29 6.97
C ALA A 571 42.99 -19.59 7.04
N GLY A 572 43.72 -18.83 7.86
CA GLY A 572 45.14 -19.05 8.11
C GLY A 572 45.46 -20.45 8.61
N ALA A 573 44.69 -20.96 9.58
CA ALA A 573 44.87 -22.28 10.16
C ALA A 573 44.67 -23.45 9.16
N LYS A 574 44.16 -23.20 7.95
CA LYS A 574 44.01 -24.21 6.88
C LYS A 574 45.25 -24.39 6.01
N LEU A 575 46.28 -23.55 6.17
CA LEU A 575 47.53 -23.62 5.41
C LEU A 575 48.44 -24.75 5.91
N HIS A 576 48.18 -25.99 5.48
CA HIS A 576 48.97 -27.16 5.88
C HIS A 576 50.34 -27.21 5.16
N TRP A 577 51.35 -26.49 5.68
CA TRP A 577 52.66 -26.35 5.02
C TRP A 577 53.36 -27.70 4.74
N SER A 578 53.21 -28.68 5.64
CA SER A 578 53.77 -30.02 5.50
C SER A 578 53.24 -30.80 4.28
N GLU A 579 51.97 -30.59 3.92
CA GLU A 579 51.30 -31.22 2.79
C GLU A 579 51.48 -30.39 1.51
N MET A 580 51.13 -29.09 1.57
CA MET A 580 51.16 -28.17 0.44
C MET A 580 52.54 -28.12 -0.23
N ARG A 581 53.65 -28.15 0.54
CA ARG A 581 55.01 -28.04 -0.02
C ARG A 581 55.36 -29.11 -1.05
N ARG A 582 54.72 -30.29 -1.01
CA ARG A 582 54.93 -31.38 -1.98
C ARG A 582 54.29 -31.11 -3.35
N LYS A 583 53.22 -30.30 -3.39
CA LYS A 583 52.44 -29.97 -4.59
C LYS A 583 52.47 -28.47 -4.96
N LEU A 584 53.24 -27.66 -4.23
CA LEU A 584 53.25 -26.20 -4.32
C LEU A 584 53.47 -25.66 -5.74
N LYS A 585 54.33 -26.29 -6.57
CA LYS A 585 54.53 -25.88 -7.97
C LYS A 585 53.23 -25.92 -8.79
N SER A 586 52.43 -26.97 -8.61
CA SER A 586 51.14 -27.14 -9.28
C SER A 586 50.09 -26.18 -8.70
N ILE A 587 50.00 -26.10 -7.36
CA ILE A 587 49.09 -25.19 -6.66
C ILE A 587 49.32 -23.73 -7.10
N MET A 588 50.57 -23.27 -7.14
CA MET A 588 50.91 -21.92 -7.58
C MET A 588 50.64 -21.70 -9.08
N CYS A 589 50.84 -22.71 -9.93
CA CYS A 589 50.57 -22.61 -11.36
C CYS A 589 49.07 -22.47 -11.64
N VAL A 590 48.22 -23.31 -11.02
CA VAL A 590 46.76 -23.19 -11.12
C VAL A 590 46.27 -21.88 -10.52
N THR A 591 46.78 -21.48 -9.36
CA THR A 591 46.43 -20.20 -8.73
C THR A 591 46.78 -19.01 -9.64
N LEU A 592 47.96 -19.00 -10.26
CA LEU A 592 48.40 -17.93 -11.16
C LEU A 592 47.52 -17.81 -12.41
N TRP A 593 47.14 -18.93 -13.03
CA TRP A 593 46.28 -18.86 -14.22
C TRP A 593 44.82 -18.52 -13.86
N LEU A 594 44.30 -19.00 -12.72
CA LEU A 594 43.03 -18.53 -12.18
C LEU A 594 43.05 -17.02 -11.95
N THR A 595 44.03 -16.48 -11.22
CA THR A 595 44.09 -15.05 -10.93
C THR A 595 44.23 -14.20 -12.19
N VAL A 596 45.07 -14.60 -13.15
CA VAL A 596 45.24 -13.88 -14.43
C VAL A 596 43.94 -13.85 -15.25
N PHE A 597 43.27 -14.98 -15.46
CA PHE A 597 42.04 -15.01 -16.25
C PHE A 597 40.88 -14.29 -15.53
N GLU A 598 40.68 -14.51 -14.23
CA GLU A 598 39.62 -13.86 -13.46
C GLU A 598 39.82 -12.35 -13.35
N TYR A 599 41.06 -11.89 -13.16
CA TYR A 599 41.37 -10.45 -13.11
C TYR A 599 41.09 -9.76 -14.43
N ILE A 600 41.60 -10.31 -15.55
CA ILE A 600 41.45 -9.71 -16.87
C ILE A 600 39.97 -9.74 -17.32
N VAL A 601 39.30 -10.89 -17.20
CA VAL A 601 37.90 -11.02 -17.62
C VAL A 601 36.96 -10.22 -16.72
N GLY A 602 37.20 -10.20 -15.40
CA GLY A 602 36.42 -9.39 -14.45
C GLY A 602 36.56 -7.89 -14.72
N THR A 603 37.79 -7.41 -14.90
CA THR A 603 38.07 -6.00 -15.24
C THR A 603 37.45 -5.62 -16.59
N LEU A 604 37.62 -6.46 -17.63
CA LEU A 604 37.05 -6.20 -18.96
C LEU A 604 35.51 -6.20 -18.93
N THR A 605 34.89 -7.14 -18.21
CA THR A 605 33.43 -7.19 -18.05
C THR A 605 32.92 -5.88 -17.42
N MET A 606 33.61 -5.36 -16.41
CA MET A 606 33.24 -4.10 -15.76
C MET A 606 33.44 -2.87 -16.64
N ILE A 607 34.51 -2.81 -17.44
CA ILE A 607 34.71 -1.73 -18.42
C ILE A 607 33.57 -1.71 -19.45
N VAL A 608 33.13 -2.88 -19.93
CA VAL A 608 32.00 -3.01 -20.86
C VAL A 608 30.67 -2.65 -20.20
N LEU A 609 30.46 -3.06 -18.95
CA LEU A 609 29.22 -2.78 -18.20
C LEU A 609 29.16 -1.35 -17.62
N ALA A 610 30.28 -0.60 -17.57
CA ALA A 610 30.34 0.75 -16.99
C ALA A 610 29.35 1.74 -17.61
N ASN A 611 29.11 1.66 -18.93
CA ASN A 611 28.13 2.51 -19.61
C ASN A 611 26.66 2.21 -19.22
N TYR A 612 26.40 1.05 -18.60
CA TYR A 612 25.07 0.62 -18.12
C TYR A 612 24.92 0.74 -16.60
N LEU A 613 26.00 1.09 -15.88
CA LEU A 613 26.03 1.25 -14.44
C LEU A 613 25.96 2.74 -14.08
N VAL A 614 24.84 3.16 -13.48
CA VAL A 614 24.57 4.58 -13.14
C VAL A 614 25.73 5.23 -12.38
N PHE A 615 26.32 4.52 -11.41
CA PHE A 615 27.46 5.03 -10.61
C PHE A 615 28.81 5.09 -11.36
N LEU A 616 28.89 4.61 -12.60
CA LEU A 616 30.07 4.69 -13.48
C LEU A 616 29.82 5.51 -14.75
N GLN A 617 28.59 6.02 -14.95
CA GLN A 617 28.26 6.88 -16.09
C GLN A 617 28.88 8.27 -15.96
N SER A 618 28.91 8.85 -14.74
CA SER A 618 29.52 10.16 -14.45
C SER A 618 31.03 10.12 -14.14
N THR A 619 31.61 8.95 -13.85
CA THR A 619 33.05 8.85 -13.54
C THR A 619 33.94 9.02 -14.77
N THR A 620 35.09 9.66 -14.59
CA THR A 620 36.12 9.82 -15.64
C THR A 620 36.66 8.47 -16.14
N SER A 621 37.28 8.47 -17.32
CA SER A 621 37.88 7.25 -17.90
C SER A 621 38.92 6.60 -16.97
N THR A 622 39.72 7.39 -16.26
CA THR A 622 40.74 6.92 -15.30
C THR A 622 40.12 6.25 -14.08
N GLU A 623 39.13 6.87 -13.45
CA GLU A 623 38.39 6.29 -12.32
C GLU A 623 37.66 5.01 -12.74
N ARG A 624 37.03 5.02 -13.91
CA ARG A 624 36.35 3.85 -14.48
C ARG A 624 37.28 2.66 -14.64
N TYR A 625 38.53 2.86 -15.07
CA TYR A 625 39.53 1.79 -15.09
C TYR A 625 39.91 1.34 -13.69
N ALA A 626 40.16 2.26 -12.74
CA ALA A 626 40.52 1.92 -11.36
C ALA A 626 39.45 1.08 -10.64
N ILE A 627 38.18 1.51 -10.71
CA ILE A 627 37.04 0.80 -10.12
C ILE A 627 36.83 -0.57 -10.82
N SER A 628 37.07 -0.66 -12.12
CA SER A 628 37.03 -1.94 -12.85
C SER A 628 38.14 -2.90 -12.43
N MET A 629 39.36 -2.40 -12.15
CA MET A 629 40.47 -3.21 -11.65
C MET A 629 40.21 -3.72 -10.22
N LEU A 630 39.64 -2.88 -9.34
CA LEU A 630 39.14 -3.33 -8.03
C LEU A 630 38.12 -4.46 -8.19
N ALA A 631 37.12 -4.31 -9.07
CA ALA A 631 36.14 -5.37 -9.31
C ALA A 631 36.78 -6.66 -9.87
N GLY A 632 37.74 -6.55 -10.80
CA GLY A 632 38.54 -7.69 -11.28
C GLY A 632 39.27 -8.42 -10.15
N CYS A 633 39.87 -7.68 -9.21
CA CYS A 633 40.49 -8.25 -8.01
C CYS A 633 39.47 -9.00 -7.13
N MET A 634 38.27 -8.46 -6.98
CA MET A 634 37.21 -9.05 -6.16
C MET A 634 36.65 -10.36 -6.74
N MET A 635 36.73 -10.59 -8.06
CA MET A 635 36.28 -11.83 -8.69
C MET A 635 37.14 -13.05 -8.33
N ILE A 636 38.46 -12.87 -8.15
CA ILE A 636 39.43 -13.95 -7.85
C ILE A 636 39.14 -14.63 -6.50
N ALA A 637 38.43 -13.94 -5.59
CA ALA A 637 38.17 -14.37 -4.23
C ALA A 637 37.30 -15.63 -4.13
N ARG A 638 37.54 -16.44 -3.10
CA ARG A 638 36.94 -17.78 -2.94
C ARG A 638 36.55 -18.08 -1.48
N SER A 639 35.83 -19.18 -1.25
CA SER A 639 35.35 -19.56 0.09
C SER A 639 35.95 -20.88 0.61
N PRO A 640 37.11 -20.84 1.30
CA PRO A 640 37.64 -22.03 2.00
C PRO A 640 36.75 -22.47 3.19
N SER A 641 35.77 -21.67 3.61
CA SER A 641 34.73 -22.07 4.58
C SER A 641 33.62 -22.88 3.92
N SER A 642 33.03 -22.40 2.82
CA SER A 642 31.97 -23.13 2.09
C SER A 642 32.50 -24.41 1.45
N ALA A 643 33.73 -24.38 0.92
CA ALA A 643 34.40 -25.57 0.42
C ALA A 643 34.54 -26.65 1.50
N LEU A 644 35.02 -26.27 2.70
CA LEU A 644 35.16 -27.21 3.82
C LEU A 644 33.82 -27.80 4.26
N ALA A 645 32.75 -26.99 4.31
CA ALA A 645 31.42 -27.47 4.71
C ALA A 645 30.92 -28.60 3.79
N VAL A 646 31.05 -28.45 2.46
CA VAL A 646 30.68 -29.50 1.49
C VAL A 646 31.60 -30.71 1.59
N ILE A 647 32.90 -30.51 1.80
CA ILE A 647 33.89 -31.58 1.99
C ILE A 647 33.56 -32.41 3.25
N GLU A 648 33.24 -31.78 4.38
CA GLU A 648 32.86 -32.48 5.61
C GLU A 648 31.50 -33.19 5.49
N GLU A 649 30.49 -32.54 4.88
CA GLU A 649 29.16 -33.12 4.68
C GLU A 649 29.21 -34.39 3.80
N THR A 650 29.99 -34.36 2.71
CA THR A 650 30.20 -35.51 1.83
C THR A 650 31.22 -36.53 2.38
N GLY A 651 31.93 -36.16 3.46
CA GLY A 651 33.09 -36.89 3.97
C GLY A 651 34.22 -37.02 2.95
N SER A 652 34.36 -36.09 2.01
CA SER A 652 35.31 -36.21 0.89
C SER A 652 36.76 -36.20 1.35
N GLN A 653 37.53 -37.18 0.90
CA GLN A 653 38.97 -37.27 1.11
C GLN A 653 39.63 -37.93 -0.10
N GLY A 654 40.66 -37.27 -0.65
CA GLY A 654 41.39 -37.74 -1.81
C GLY A 654 42.31 -36.66 -2.35
N HIS A 655 43.05 -36.98 -3.42
CA HIS A 655 44.07 -36.07 -3.94
C HIS A 655 43.44 -34.77 -4.48
N PHE A 656 42.33 -34.88 -5.20
CA PHE A 656 41.62 -33.74 -5.81
C PHE A 656 41.08 -32.79 -4.74
N THR A 657 40.46 -33.32 -3.68
CA THR A 657 39.95 -32.56 -2.54
C THR A 657 41.05 -31.71 -1.90
N THR A 658 42.17 -32.32 -1.53
CA THR A 658 43.30 -31.61 -0.90
C THR A 658 43.94 -30.59 -1.84
N PHE A 659 44.04 -30.91 -3.13
CA PHE A 659 44.60 -30.01 -4.14
C PHE A 659 43.74 -28.75 -4.33
N MET A 660 42.45 -28.95 -4.60
CA MET A 660 41.46 -27.88 -4.78
C MET A 660 41.40 -26.96 -3.55
N PHE A 661 41.34 -27.57 -2.35
CA PHE A 661 41.30 -26.83 -1.10
C PHE A 661 42.57 -25.99 -0.90
N SER A 662 43.74 -26.54 -1.24
CA SER A 662 45.01 -25.80 -1.19
C SER A 662 45.03 -24.59 -2.14
N VAL A 663 44.59 -24.76 -3.40
CA VAL A 663 44.47 -23.65 -4.37
C VAL A 663 43.50 -22.58 -3.85
N THR A 664 42.35 -23.00 -3.32
CA THR A 664 41.32 -22.09 -2.76
C THR A 664 41.87 -21.20 -1.65
N VAL A 665 42.68 -21.75 -0.73
CA VAL A 665 43.28 -20.97 0.37
C VAL A 665 44.41 -20.05 -0.13
N VAL A 666 45.18 -20.43 -1.14
CA VAL A 666 46.22 -19.54 -1.71
C VAL A 666 45.59 -18.38 -2.50
N CYS A 667 44.49 -18.61 -3.22
CA CYS A 667 43.73 -17.53 -3.90
C CYS A 667 43.31 -16.43 -2.91
N ASP A 668 42.88 -16.80 -1.72
CA ASP A 668 42.42 -15.89 -0.65
C ASP A 668 43.54 -14.94 -0.19
N ILE A 669 44.77 -15.44 -0.06
CA ILE A 669 45.98 -14.64 0.22
C ILE A 669 46.27 -13.68 -0.94
N VAL A 670 46.26 -14.19 -2.18
CA VAL A 670 46.59 -13.39 -3.37
C VAL A 670 45.62 -12.23 -3.53
N VAL A 671 44.34 -12.42 -3.21
CA VAL A 671 43.33 -11.35 -3.23
C VAL A 671 43.64 -10.25 -2.22
N ILE A 672 44.04 -10.56 -0.98
CA ILE A 672 44.36 -9.52 0.03
C ILE A 672 45.53 -8.66 -0.46
N VAL A 673 46.56 -9.29 -1.02
CA VAL A 673 47.73 -8.58 -1.59
C VAL A 673 47.32 -7.72 -2.80
N LEU A 674 46.60 -8.31 -3.76
CA LEU A 674 46.20 -7.63 -4.98
C LEU A 674 45.15 -6.54 -4.72
N PHE A 675 44.38 -6.64 -3.62
CA PHE A 675 43.47 -5.61 -3.16
C PHE A 675 44.23 -4.38 -2.68
N ASN A 676 45.21 -4.51 -1.79
CA ASN A 676 45.95 -3.33 -1.31
C ASN A 676 46.77 -2.68 -2.45
N VAL A 677 47.28 -3.46 -3.40
CA VAL A 677 47.88 -2.93 -4.66
C VAL A 677 46.85 -2.14 -5.48
N ASN A 678 45.65 -2.69 -5.73
CA ASN A 678 44.61 -1.99 -6.47
C ASN A 678 44.04 -0.77 -5.74
N ASN A 679 44.03 -0.80 -4.40
CA ASN A 679 43.65 0.34 -3.58
C ASN A 679 44.66 1.48 -3.74
N MET A 680 45.97 1.21 -3.66
CA MET A 680 47.02 2.20 -3.93
C MET A 680 46.90 2.80 -5.34
N ILE A 681 46.62 1.97 -6.36
CA ILE A 681 46.39 2.42 -7.74
C ILE A 681 45.13 3.29 -7.83
N THR A 682 44.06 2.93 -7.13
CA THR A 682 42.78 3.65 -7.16
C THR A 682 42.87 5.00 -6.42
N GLU A 683 43.52 5.05 -5.25
CA GLU A 683 43.80 6.31 -4.55
C GLU A 683 44.66 7.27 -5.38
N ALA A 684 45.64 6.75 -6.12
CA ALA A 684 46.46 7.55 -7.03
C ALA A 684 45.65 8.15 -8.19
N PHE A 685 44.74 7.37 -8.80
CA PHE A 685 43.84 7.86 -9.85
C PHE A 685 42.72 8.79 -9.36
N LEU A 686 42.37 8.75 -8.06
CA LEU A 686 41.30 9.57 -7.46
C LEU A 686 41.78 10.86 -6.77
N SER A 687 43.09 11.00 -6.52
CA SER A 687 43.64 12.09 -5.67
C SER A 687 44.63 13.01 -6.37
N ASP A 688 44.80 12.90 -7.69
CA ASP A 688 45.89 13.49 -8.50
C ASP A 688 47.31 13.23 -7.95
N LYS A 689 47.46 12.26 -7.05
CA LYS A 689 48.74 11.86 -6.45
C LYS A 689 49.43 10.85 -7.35
N SER A 690 50.53 11.27 -7.98
CA SER A 690 51.42 10.34 -8.67
C SER A 690 51.90 9.22 -7.73
N VAL A 691 51.89 7.97 -8.21
CA VAL A 691 52.39 6.82 -7.44
C VAL A 691 53.88 7.04 -7.17
N SER A 692 54.18 7.38 -5.91
CA SER A 692 55.53 7.67 -5.47
C SER A 692 56.28 6.40 -5.07
N SER A 693 57.62 6.47 -5.07
CA SER A 693 58.46 5.39 -4.53
C SER A 693 58.26 5.19 -3.02
N THR A 694 57.81 6.21 -2.28
CA THR A 694 57.46 6.06 -0.86
C THR A 694 56.15 5.29 -0.68
N SER A 695 55.12 5.55 -1.48
CA SER A 695 53.85 4.79 -1.43
C SER A 695 54.03 3.30 -1.73
N VAL A 696 54.92 2.95 -2.66
CA VAL A 696 55.27 1.54 -2.93
C VAL A 696 56.07 0.93 -1.77
N LEU A 697 56.96 1.70 -1.14
CA LEU A 697 57.72 1.26 0.04
C LEU A 697 56.83 1.13 1.28
N GLU A 698 55.84 2.00 1.45
CA GLU A 698 54.80 1.97 2.49
C GLU A 698 53.95 0.70 2.35
N LEU A 699 53.49 0.35 1.15
CA LEU A 699 52.75 -0.89 0.88
C LEU A 699 53.59 -2.16 1.17
N ILE A 700 54.87 -2.17 0.74
CA ILE A 700 55.80 -3.28 1.06
C ILE A 700 56.06 -3.35 2.58
N GLY A 701 56.13 -2.20 3.24
CA GLY A 701 56.25 -2.07 4.69
C GLY A 701 55.03 -2.62 5.44
N GLU A 702 53.83 -2.17 5.08
CA GLU A 702 52.54 -2.64 5.62
C GLU A 702 52.46 -4.16 5.54
N MET A 703 52.68 -4.75 4.36
CA MET A 703 52.66 -6.20 4.18
C MET A 703 53.73 -6.91 5.00
N GLY A 704 54.98 -6.42 4.99
CA GLY A 704 56.10 -7.02 5.70
C GLY A 704 55.93 -7.00 7.22
N ILE A 705 55.47 -5.87 7.77
CA ILE A 705 55.19 -5.69 9.20
C ILE A 705 53.96 -6.52 9.60
N SER A 706 52.91 -6.57 8.77
CA SER A 706 51.73 -7.43 9.01
C SER A 706 52.08 -8.92 9.09
N ILE A 707 52.96 -9.39 8.20
CA ILE A 707 53.49 -10.76 8.26
C ILE A 707 54.31 -10.97 9.55
N ALA A 708 55.21 -10.04 9.89
CA ALA A 708 56.04 -10.16 11.08
C ALA A 708 55.23 -10.17 12.39
N VAL A 709 54.25 -9.27 12.52
CA VAL A 709 53.31 -9.19 13.66
C VAL A 709 52.42 -10.42 13.71
N GLY A 710 51.89 -10.89 12.58
CA GLY A 710 51.14 -12.15 12.50
C GLY A 710 51.95 -13.35 12.98
N ILE A 711 53.22 -13.49 12.55
CA ILE A 711 54.11 -14.56 13.01
C ILE A 711 54.40 -14.47 14.51
N ALA A 712 54.66 -13.26 15.03
CA ALA A 712 54.92 -13.06 16.46
C ALA A 712 53.68 -13.39 17.31
N ALA A 713 52.53 -12.83 16.95
CA ALA A 713 51.26 -13.04 17.63
C ALA A 713 50.84 -14.52 17.57
N GLY A 714 50.98 -15.17 16.42
CA GLY A 714 50.72 -16.60 16.22
C GLY A 714 51.55 -17.52 17.13
N LYS A 715 52.82 -17.18 17.39
CA LYS A 715 53.67 -17.90 18.37
C LYS A 715 53.23 -17.65 19.82
N ILE A 716 52.87 -16.42 20.15
CA ILE A 716 52.42 -16.03 21.50
C ILE A 716 51.12 -16.78 21.87
N ILE A 717 50.11 -16.75 21.00
CA ILE A 717 48.85 -17.47 21.23
C ILE A 717 49.05 -19.00 21.21
N SER A 718 50.03 -19.50 20.44
CA SER A 718 50.42 -20.92 20.49
C SER A 718 50.85 -21.33 21.89
N TYR A 719 51.66 -20.52 22.60
CA TYR A 719 52.06 -20.81 23.98
C TYR A 719 50.87 -20.91 24.95
N VAL A 720 49.86 -20.04 24.79
CA VAL A 720 48.63 -20.06 25.60
C VAL A 720 47.79 -21.31 25.30
N ILE A 721 47.65 -21.69 24.03
CA ILE A 721 46.88 -22.89 23.62
C ILE A 721 47.63 -24.19 23.96
N LEU A 722 48.96 -24.19 23.94
CA LEU A 722 49.83 -25.28 24.40
C LEU A 722 49.73 -25.55 25.92
N TRP A 723 49.12 -24.65 26.70
CA TRP A 723 48.90 -24.85 28.13
C TRP A 723 47.89 -25.98 28.36
N ARG A 724 48.40 -27.21 28.46
CA ARG A 724 47.63 -28.44 28.63
C ARG A 724 48.00 -29.10 29.94
N THR A 725 47.19 -28.85 30.97
CA THR A 725 47.36 -29.39 32.33
C THR A 725 47.22 -30.93 32.33
N PRO A 726 48.30 -31.69 32.56
CA PRO A 726 48.35 -33.13 32.23
C PRO A 726 47.53 -34.04 33.16
N ARG A 727 46.89 -33.49 34.20
CA ARG A 727 46.14 -34.25 35.23
C ARG A 727 44.62 -34.27 35.00
N ILE A 728 44.11 -33.64 33.94
CA ILE A 728 42.66 -33.52 33.71
C ILE A 728 42.12 -34.67 32.85
N ARG A 729 41.17 -35.44 33.38
CA ARG A 729 40.44 -36.48 32.61
C ARG A 729 39.57 -35.83 31.53
N ARG A 730 39.65 -36.32 30.28
CA ARG A 730 38.88 -35.83 29.09
C ARG A 730 37.35 -35.74 29.27
N LYS A 731 36.75 -36.46 30.23
CA LYS A 731 35.30 -36.39 30.56
C LYS A 731 34.94 -35.45 31.73
N SER A 732 35.89 -34.66 32.24
CA SER A 732 35.63 -33.72 33.34
C SER A 732 34.92 -32.45 32.85
N ARG A 733 34.00 -31.90 33.65
CA ARG A 733 33.42 -30.55 33.42
C ARG A 733 34.51 -29.48 33.27
N LEU A 734 35.64 -29.63 33.98
CA LEU A 734 36.79 -28.74 33.89
C LEU A 734 37.47 -28.77 32.51
N PHE A 735 37.43 -29.91 31.79
CA PHE A 735 37.97 -30.01 30.43
C PHE A 735 37.10 -29.24 29.44
N VAL A 736 35.77 -29.33 29.57
CA VAL A 736 34.82 -28.54 28.76
C VAL A 736 34.96 -27.05 29.04
N LEU A 737 35.05 -26.65 30.31
CA LEU A 737 35.27 -25.25 30.71
C LEU A 737 36.59 -24.70 30.15
N LEU A 738 37.67 -25.49 30.15
CA LEU A 738 38.94 -25.11 29.53
C LEU A 738 38.85 -25.02 28.00
N GLY A 739 38.02 -25.84 27.35
CA GLY A 739 37.73 -25.71 25.92
C GLY A 739 37.09 -24.36 25.60
N ILE A 740 35.96 -24.06 26.26
CA ILE A 740 35.24 -22.78 26.09
C ILE A 740 36.14 -21.58 26.44
N ALA A 741 36.97 -21.69 27.49
CA ALA A 741 37.93 -20.64 27.84
C ALA A 741 38.99 -20.43 26.73
N LYS A 742 39.49 -21.50 26.09
CA LYS A 742 40.39 -21.39 24.92
C LYS A 742 39.68 -20.79 23.71
N GLU A 743 38.42 -21.16 23.45
CA GLU A 743 37.60 -20.59 22.37
C GLU A 743 37.40 -19.08 22.54
N VAL A 744 37.01 -18.64 23.74
CA VAL A 744 36.86 -17.21 24.08
C VAL A 744 38.20 -16.47 23.98
N VAL A 745 39.31 -17.06 24.45
CA VAL A 745 40.65 -16.46 24.33
C VAL A 745 41.11 -16.36 22.87
N ILE A 746 40.79 -17.34 22.02
CA ILE A 746 41.07 -17.27 20.57
C ILE A 746 40.28 -16.13 19.92
N LEU A 747 38.98 -15.98 20.25
CA LEU A 747 38.14 -14.91 19.71
C LEU A 747 38.66 -13.53 20.13
N LEU A 748 38.90 -13.33 21.42
CA LEU A 748 39.41 -12.07 21.97
C LEU A 748 40.81 -11.72 21.46
N PHE A 749 41.68 -12.71 21.29
CA PHE A 749 43.00 -12.52 20.68
C PHE A 749 42.89 -12.09 19.22
N GLY A 750 42.07 -12.77 18.41
CA GLY A 750 41.84 -12.40 17.01
C GLY A 750 41.29 -10.98 16.90
N PHE A 751 40.23 -10.69 17.65
CA PHE A 751 39.61 -9.37 17.71
C PHE A 751 40.62 -8.28 18.13
N SER A 752 41.41 -8.51 19.17
CA SER A 752 42.45 -7.56 19.62
C SER A 752 43.53 -7.33 18.55
N LEU A 753 43.93 -8.37 17.82
CA LEU A 753 44.90 -8.28 16.73
C LEU A 753 44.34 -7.49 15.52
N PHE A 754 43.05 -7.64 15.24
CA PHE A 754 42.33 -6.92 14.18
C PHE A 754 42.18 -5.43 14.52
N VAL A 755 41.74 -5.11 15.75
CA VAL A 755 41.66 -3.74 16.26
C VAL A 755 43.04 -3.08 16.34
N LEU A 756 44.08 -3.82 16.75
CA LEU A 756 45.48 -3.33 16.71
C LEU A 756 45.92 -2.99 15.27
N GLY A 757 45.53 -3.80 14.28
CA GLY A 757 45.76 -3.48 12.87
C GLY A 757 45.14 -2.14 12.45
N HIS A 758 43.87 -1.90 12.84
CA HIS A 758 43.20 -0.63 12.59
C HIS A 758 43.84 0.55 13.33
N LEU A 759 44.24 0.37 14.59
CA LEU A 759 44.92 1.39 15.42
C LEU A 759 46.29 1.81 14.86
N CYS A 760 47.00 0.90 14.19
CA CYS A 760 48.34 1.14 13.68
C CYS A 760 48.39 1.43 12.16
N ARG A 761 47.29 1.89 11.54
CA ARG A 761 47.34 2.37 10.14
C ARG A 761 48.37 3.50 9.96
N PRO A 762 49.04 3.58 8.79
CA PRO A 762 48.95 2.69 7.62
C PRO A 762 49.86 1.44 7.69
N TRP A 763 50.41 1.08 8.86
CA TRP A 763 51.50 0.11 8.99
C TRP A 763 51.05 -1.36 9.12
N LEU A 764 49.75 -1.65 9.25
CA LEU A 764 49.21 -2.99 9.44
C LEU A 764 47.89 -3.21 8.68
N GLU A 765 47.81 -4.33 7.96
CA GLU A 765 46.56 -4.84 7.34
C GLU A 765 45.90 -5.88 8.29
N PRO A 766 44.74 -5.57 8.90
CA PRO A 766 44.12 -6.40 9.95
C PRO A 766 43.89 -7.86 9.56
N LEU A 767 43.34 -8.08 8.35
CA LEU A 767 43.05 -9.42 7.83
C LEU A 767 44.33 -10.24 7.62
N MET A 768 45.41 -9.60 7.15
CA MET A 768 46.69 -10.27 6.91
C MET A 768 47.35 -10.69 8.23
N CYS A 769 47.33 -9.83 9.24
CA CYS A 769 47.79 -10.16 10.59
C CYS A 769 47.07 -11.40 11.16
N CYS A 770 45.73 -11.44 11.09
CA CYS A 770 44.93 -12.57 11.55
C CYS A 770 45.22 -13.85 10.76
N MET A 771 45.32 -13.78 9.43
CA MET A 771 45.58 -14.96 8.59
C MET A 771 47.00 -15.52 8.82
N VAL A 772 48.02 -14.68 8.92
CA VAL A 772 49.40 -15.12 9.20
C VAL A 772 49.54 -15.65 10.63
N ALA A 773 48.82 -15.08 11.61
CA ALA A 773 48.76 -15.62 12.97
C ALA A 773 48.12 -17.01 13.02
N GLY A 774 47.00 -17.22 12.32
CA GLY A 774 46.34 -18.53 12.21
C GLY A 774 47.23 -19.59 11.55
N ALA A 775 47.90 -19.22 10.46
CA ALA A 775 48.85 -20.08 9.74
C ALA A 775 50.04 -20.47 10.62
N THR A 776 50.60 -19.51 11.35
CA THR A 776 51.71 -19.76 12.27
C THR A 776 51.28 -20.66 13.41
N LEU A 777 50.13 -20.38 14.03
CA LEU A 777 49.55 -21.15 15.14
C LEU A 777 49.33 -22.63 14.77
N TYR A 778 48.83 -22.93 13.58
CA TYR A 778 48.61 -24.31 13.11
C TYR A 778 49.91 -25.05 12.76
N ASN A 779 50.89 -24.36 12.18
CA ASN A 779 52.12 -25.00 11.69
C ASN A 779 53.22 -25.15 12.76
N TRP A 780 53.24 -24.30 13.79
CA TRP A 780 54.36 -24.19 14.75
C TRP A 780 54.64 -25.46 15.56
N ASN A 781 53.61 -26.23 15.96
CA ASN A 781 53.76 -27.46 16.74
C ASN A 781 52.94 -28.63 16.14
N PRO A 782 53.57 -29.53 15.35
CA PRO A 782 52.84 -30.47 14.50
C PRO A 782 52.01 -31.57 15.20
N THR A 783 52.46 -32.09 16.35
CA THR A 783 52.07 -33.43 16.83
C THR A 783 50.93 -33.49 17.85
N THR A 784 50.69 -32.44 18.62
CA THR A 784 49.72 -32.47 19.75
C THR A 784 48.58 -31.46 19.61
N ASN A 785 48.79 -30.39 18.86
CA ASN A 785 47.90 -29.21 18.88
C ASN A 785 46.98 -29.07 17.66
N ARG A 786 47.29 -29.69 16.52
CA ARG A 786 46.51 -29.50 15.27
C ARG A 786 45.06 -29.95 15.41
N GLU A 787 44.83 -31.13 16.02
CA GLU A 787 43.49 -31.64 16.32
C GLU A 787 42.75 -30.76 17.35
N GLU A 788 43.43 -30.39 18.44
CA GLU A 788 42.82 -29.57 19.50
C GLU A 788 42.40 -28.20 18.95
N LEU A 789 43.28 -27.55 18.17
CA LEU A 789 43.01 -26.28 17.49
C LEU A 789 41.89 -26.40 16.44
N SER A 790 41.87 -27.46 15.63
CA SER A 790 40.83 -27.63 14.61
C SER A 790 39.45 -27.86 15.25
N MET A 791 39.37 -28.58 16.37
CA MET A 791 38.13 -28.73 17.15
C MET A 791 37.66 -27.40 17.75
N LEU A 792 38.55 -26.64 18.40
CA LEU A 792 38.21 -25.32 18.98
C LEU A 792 37.70 -24.36 17.89
N LEU A 793 38.44 -24.22 16.79
CA LEU A 793 38.01 -23.38 15.66
C LEU A 793 36.69 -23.86 15.05
N LYS A 794 36.46 -25.17 14.95
CA LYS A 794 35.22 -25.74 14.41
C LYS A 794 34.01 -25.48 15.31
N ASN A 795 34.14 -25.62 16.63
CA ASN A 795 33.08 -25.31 17.59
C ASN A 795 32.62 -23.85 17.48
N MET A 796 33.57 -22.93 17.32
CA MET A 796 33.31 -21.49 17.16
C MET A 796 32.67 -21.14 15.81
N ALA A 797 32.86 -21.97 14.77
CA ALA A 797 32.46 -21.65 13.39
C ALA A 797 30.95 -21.40 13.25
N ASP A 798 30.12 -22.29 13.80
CA ASP A 798 28.65 -22.14 13.71
C ASP A 798 28.17 -20.84 14.39
N PHE A 799 28.76 -20.45 15.54
CA PHE A 799 28.39 -19.20 16.23
C PHE A 799 28.80 -17.95 15.44
N VAL A 800 30.05 -17.90 14.99
CA VAL A 800 30.57 -16.73 14.26
C VAL A 800 29.92 -16.59 12.88
N TYR A 801 29.69 -17.69 12.17
CA TYR A 801 29.03 -17.64 10.86
C TYR A 801 27.55 -17.23 10.97
N VAL A 802 26.83 -17.64 12.02
CA VAL A 802 25.47 -17.11 12.28
C VAL A 802 25.53 -15.59 12.43
N GLY A 803 26.40 -15.05 13.29
CA GLY A 803 26.53 -13.60 13.48
C GLY A 803 26.87 -12.86 12.18
N PHE A 804 28.01 -13.22 11.57
CA PHE A 804 28.54 -12.55 10.38
C PHE A 804 27.56 -12.53 9.20
N PHE A 805 27.03 -13.68 8.79
CA PHE A 805 26.20 -13.76 7.59
C PHE A 805 24.79 -13.20 7.83
N THR A 806 24.25 -13.25 9.06
CA THR A 806 22.97 -12.61 9.37
C THR A 806 23.11 -11.08 9.37
N LEU A 807 24.19 -10.54 9.94
CA LEU A 807 24.48 -9.09 9.88
C LEU A 807 24.76 -8.62 8.46
N THR A 808 25.53 -9.39 7.68
CA THR A 808 25.76 -9.11 6.25
C THR A 808 24.43 -9.05 5.48
N GLY A 809 23.52 -9.99 5.74
CA GLY A 809 22.21 -10.04 5.11
C GLY A 809 21.32 -8.85 5.49
N ALA A 810 21.33 -8.46 6.77
CA ALA A 810 20.59 -7.28 7.24
C ALA A 810 21.17 -5.95 6.72
N SER A 811 22.45 -5.93 6.32
CA SER A 811 23.14 -4.75 5.79
C SER A 811 22.99 -4.54 4.28
N LEU A 812 22.11 -5.31 3.60
CA LEU A 812 21.93 -5.25 2.15
C LEU A 812 20.83 -4.28 1.70
N GLU A 813 21.19 -3.34 0.83
CA GLU A 813 20.25 -2.45 0.16
C GLU A 813 19.49 -3.18 -0.96
N LEU A 814 18.31 -3.73 -0.66
CA LEU A 814 17.56 -4.54 -1.62
C LEU A 814 17.06 -3.75 -2.83
N ASP A 815 16.79 -2.45 -2.68
CA ASP A 815 16.43 -1.56 -3.79
C ASP A 815 17.58 -1.37 -4.79
N MET A 816 18.83 -1.51 -4.33
CA MET A 816 20.03 -1.52 -5.17
C MET A 816 20.39 -2.93 -5.64
N LEU A 817 20.18 -3.96 -4.82
CA LEU A 817 20.40 -5.37 -5.17
C LEU A 817 19.57 -5.78 -6.39
N VAL A 818 18.28 -5.42 -6.43
CA VAL A 818 17.38 -5.73 -7.55
C VAL A 818 17.79 -5.00 -8.84
N LYS A 819 18.22 -3.72 -8.74
CA LYS A 819 18.74 -2.96 -9.89
C LYS A 819 20.07 -3.53 -10.40
N ALA A 820 20.94 -3.99 -9.50
CA ALA A 820 22.22 -4.60 -9.83
C ALA A 820 22.11 -6.07 -10.28
N LEU A 821 20.95 -6.72 -10.13
CA LEU A 821 20.81 -8.17 -10.32
C LEU A 821 21.20 -8.64 -11.73
N ALA A 822 20.76 -7.93 -12.78
CA ALA A 822 21.10 -8.28 -14.17
C ALA A 822 22.61 -8.18 -14.45
N VAL A 823 23.25 -7.11 -13.93
CA VAL A 823 24.71 -6.91 -14.01
C VAL A 823 25.44 -8.02 -13.24
N SER A 824 24.91 -8.39 -12.06
CA SER A 824 25.51 -9.39 -11.17
C SER A 824 25.41 -10.81 -11.74
N ILE A 825 24.34 -11.14 -12.46
CA ILE A 825 24.22 -12.38 -13.23
C ILE A 825 25.26 -12.39 -14.36
N CYS A 826 25.43 -11.27 -15.09
CA CYS A 826 26.46 -11.17 -16.13
C CYS A 826 27.88 -11.38 -15.56
N LEU A 827 28.22 -10.70 -14.47
CA LEU A 827 29.50 -10.87 -13.75
C LEU A 827 29.69 -12.29 -13.20
N CYS A 828 28.63 -12.94 -12.71
CA CYS A 828 28.69 -14.34 -12.28
C CYS A 828 29.02 -15.29 -13.45
N LEU A 829 28.37 -15.11 -14.60
CA LEU A 829 28.60 -15.92 -15.81
C LEU A 829 30.01 -15.71 -16.38
N THR A 830 30.48 -14.46 -16.52
CA THR A 830 31.83 -14.20 -17.03
C THR A 830 32.92 -14.66 -16.05
N ARG A 831 32.67 -14.58 -14.74
CA ARG A 831 33.54 -15.18 -13.71
C ARG A 831 33.60 -16.70 -13.85
N ILE A 832 32.47 -17.40 -13.98
CA ILE A 832 32.47 -18.87 -14.17
C ILE A 832 33.26 -19.27 -15.42
N PHE A 833 33.13 -18.52 -16.53
CA PHE A 833 33.92 -18.72 -17.74
C PHE A 833 35.43 -18.47 -17.52
N ALA A 834 35.80 -17.42 -16.78
CA ALA A 834 37.19 -17.13 -16.43
C ALA A 834 37.80 -18.23 -15.53
N ILE A 835 37.04 -18.75 -14.57
CA ILE A 835 37.42 -19.88 -13.72
C ILE A 835 37.63 -21.14 -14.56
N PHE A 836 36.76 -21.41 -15.54
CA PHE A 836 36.94 -22.52 -16.48
C PHE A 836 38.27 -22.43 -17.24
N LEU A 837 38.56 -21.27 -17.84
CA LEU A 837 39.81 -21.04 -18.57
C LEU A 837 41.04 -21.16 -17.66
N GLY A 838 41.05 -20.45 -16.52
CA GLY A 838 42.20 -20.43 -15.61
C GLY A 838 42.50 -21.78 -14.96
N ALA A 839 41.46 -22.54 -14.58
CA ALA A 839 41.62 -23.87 -14.04
C ALA A 839 42.16 -24.83 -15.12
N TYR A 840 41.55 -24.86 -16.30
CA TYR A 840 41.91 -25.77 -17.39
C TYR A 840 43.33 -25.52 -17.92
N VAL A 841 43.68 -24.24 -18.18
CA VAL A 841 45.02 -23.85 -18.65
C VAL A 841 46.06 -24.11 -17.55
N GLY A 842 45.78 -23.69 -16.32
CA GLY A 842 46.67 -23.88 -15.18
C GLY A 842 46.96 -25.35 -14.90
N GLY A 843 45.93 -26.21 -14.87
CA GLY A 843 46.08 -27.64 -14.63
C GLY A 843 46.81 -28.37 -15.76
N THR A 844 46.63 -27.92 -17.02
CA THR A 844 47.35 -28.46 -18.19
C THR A 844 48.83 -28.14 -18.10
N ILE A 845 49.19 -26.89 -17.78
CA ILE A 845 50.59 -26.46 -17.64
C ILE A 845 51.25 -27.09 -16.39
N ALA A 846 50.48 -27.28 -15.31
CA ALA A 846 50.91 -27.99 -14.11
C ALA A 846 51.07 -29.52 -14.30
N LYS A 847 50.57 -30.08 -15.42
CA LYS A 847 50.52 -31.52 -15.72
C LYS A 847 49.72 -32.33 -14.68
N GLU A 848 48.62 -31.77 -14.19
CA GLU A 848 47.65 -32.55 -13.40
C GLU A 848 46.81 -33.48 -14.31
N ASP A 849 46.17 -34.46 -13.69
CA ASP A 849 45.38 -35.50 -14.39
C ASP A 849 44.32 -34.88 -15.35
N PRO A 850 44.28 -35.26 -16.64
CA PRO A 850 43.37 -34.66 -17.61
C PRO A 850 41.88 -34.96 -17.36
N VAL A 851 41.54 -35.98 -16.56
CA VAL A 851 40.17 -36.24 -16.09
C VAL A 851 39.78 -35.23 -15.01
N HIS A 852 40.64 -35.06 -14.00
CA HIS A 852 40.42 -34.10 -12.91
C HIS A 852 40.47 -32.64 -13.39
N ASN A 853 41.40 -32.31 -14.29
CA ASN A 853 41.59 -30.94 -14.78
C ASN A 853 40.32 -30.41 -15.49
N LYS A 854 39.70 -31.22 -16.37
CA LYS A 854 38.49 -30.86 -17.11
C LYS A 854 37.28 -30.49 -16.25
N VAL A 855 37.22 -30.97 -15.00
CA VAL A 855 36.12 -30.70 -14.05
C VAL A 855 36.52 -29.80 -12.89
N SER A 856 37.81 -29.53 -12.71
CA SER A 856 38.36 -28.78 -11.56
C SER A 856 37.70 -27.40 -11.34
N TRP A 857 37.36 -26.70 -12.42
CA TRP A 857 36.67 -25.41 -12.40
C TRP A 857 35.37 -25.40 -11.58
N MET A 858 34.60 -26.50 -11.57
CA MET A 858 33.34 -26.63 -10.85
C MET A 858 33.50 -26.44 -9.33
N ALA A 859 34.68 -26.75 -8.81
CA ALA A 859 34.97 -26.66 -7.38
C ALA A 859 35.40 -25.24 -6.94
N TYR A 860 35.90 -24.43 -7.88
CA TYR A 860 36.51 -23.12 -7.61
C TYR A 860 35.52 -21.95 -7.59
N ILE A 861 34.22 -22.21 -7.75
CA ILE A 861 33.18 -21.17 -7.90
C ILE A 861 32.79 -20.53 -6.55
N THR A 862 32.85 -21.26 -5.42
CA THR A 862 32.36 -20.76 -4.13
C THR A 862 33.07 -19.47 -3.67
N GLN A 863 32.32 -18.51 -3.14
CA GLN A 863 32.79 -17.16 -2.78
C GLN A 863 32.02 -16.67 -1.54
N ALA A 864 32.70 -16.03 -0.57
CA ALA A 864 32.08 -15.60 0.69
C ALA A 864 32.91 -14.54 1.46
N GLY A 865 33.20 -14.79 2.75
CA GLY A 865 33.59 -13.81 3.77
C GLY A 865 34.65 -12.79 3.41
N VAL A 866 35.78 -13.18 2.78
CA VAL A 866 36.83 -12.21 2.43
C VAL A 866 36.37 -11.24 1.34
N THR A 867 35.58 -11.69 0.36
CA THR A 867 34.94 -10.79 -0.62
C THR A 867 33.97 -9.82 0.06
N LEU A 868 33.20 -10.30 1.04
CA LEU A 868 32.22 -9.49 1.77
C LEU A 868 32.92 -8.41 2.61
N GLY A 869 33.97 -8.78 3.36
CA GLY A 869 34.79 -7.86 4.15
C GLY A 869 35.56 -6.85 3.30
N LEU A 870 36.11 -7.25 2.16
CA LEU A 870 36.79 -6.34 1.24
C LEU A 870 35.81 -5.42 0.48
N ALA A 871 34.58 -5.87 0.20
CA ALA A 871 33.52 -5.01 -0.33
C ALA A 871 33.08 -3.97 0.72
N LYS A 872 32.99 -4.35 2.00
CA LYS A 872 32.75 -3.41 3.11
C LYS A 872 33.92 -2.43 3.28
N LYS A 873 35.17 -2.89 3.13
CA LYS A 873 36.38 -2.04 3.09
C LYS A 873 36.28 -0.98 1.97
N ILE A 874 35.81 -1.36 0.78
CA ILE A 874 35.54 -0.41 -0.32
C ILE A 874 34.42 0.59 0.03
N GLN A 875 33.30 0.13 0.62
CA GLN A 875 32.21 1.04 1.05
C GLN A 875 32.71 2.10 2.06
N LEU A 876 33.63 1.74 2.95
CA LEU A 876 34.18 2.65 3.97
C LEU A 876 35.32 3.55 3.45
N LEU A 877 36.10 3.10 2.46
CA LEU A 877 37.18 3.87 1.85
C LEU A 877 36.68 4.86 0.77
N TYR A 878 35.64 4.48 0.01
CA TYR A 878 35.17 5.22 -1.16
C TYR A 878 33.70 5.65 -1.03
N PRO A 879 33.39 6.60 -0.15
CA PRO A 879 32.05 7.18 -0.04
C PRO A 879 31.60 7.80 -1.39
N GLY A 880 30.31 7.65 -1.71
CA GLY A 880 29.72 7.93 -3.02
C GLY A 880 29.46 6.65 -3.81
N TRP A 881 30.46 6.11 -4.51
CA TRP A 881 30.29 4.93 -5.37
C TRP A 881 30.49 3.58 -4.66
N GLY A 882 31.19 3.56 -3.51
CA GLY A 882 31.57 2.33 -2.81
C GLY A 882 30.41 1.50 -2.27
N SER A 883 29.27 2.11 -1.94
CA SER A 883 28.04 1.44 -1.51
C SER A 883 27.36 0.68 -2.66
N TYR A 884 27.22 1.32 -3.82
CA TYR A 884 26.72 0.68 -5.05
C TYR A 884 27.63 -0.47 -5.50
N PHE A 885 28.95 -0.23 -5.51
CA PHE A 885 29.95 -1.25 -5.82
C PHE A 885 29.85 -2.44 -4.86
N ALA A 886 29.81 -2.18 -3.54
CA ALA A 886 29.72 -3.23 -2.54
C ALA A 886 28.44 -4.06 -2.73
N THR A 887 27.29 -3.43 -2.93
CA THR A 887 26.00 -4.11 -3.13
C THR A 887 26.00 -4.98 -4.40
N MET A 888 26.59 -4.50 -5.49
CA MET A 888 26.79 -5.28 -6.72
C MET A 888 27.71 -6.49 -6.47
N ILE A 889 28.82 -6.32 -5.75
CA ILE A 889 29.72 -7.43 -5.42
C ILE A 889 29.05 -8.45 -4.47
N VAL A 890 28.29 -8.03 -3.46
CA VAL A 890 27.54 -8.96 -2.59
C VAL A 890 26.47 -9.71 -3.39
N SER A 891 25.83 -9.08 -4.38
CA SER A 891 24.91 -9.75 -5.31
C SER A 891 25.61 -10.87 -6.09
N VAL A 892 26.83 -10.63 -6.59
CA VAL A 892 27.67 -11.65 -7.24
C VAL A 892 28.05 -12.78 -6.26
N VAL A 893 28.40 -12.44 -5.01
CA VAL A 893 28.68 -13.44 -3.96
C VAL A 893 27.46 -14.33 -3.70
N ILE A 894 26.25 -13.77 -3.64
CA ILE A 894 25.00 -14.52 -3.48
C ILE A 894 24.82 -15.53 -4.62
N CYS A 895 24.96 -15.10 -5.88
CA CYS A 895 24.85 -15.99 -7.05
C CYS A 895 25.88 -17.13 -6.97
N ASN A 896 27.15 -16.81 -6.69
CA ASN A 896 28.23 -17.79 -6.58
C ASN A 896 28.06 -18.76 -5.39
N GLN A 897 27.39 -18.34 -4.31
CA GLN A 897 27.11 -19.17 -3.14
C GLN A 897 25.86 -20.06 -3.31
N LEU A 898 24.95 -19.72 -4.23
CA LEU A 898 23.87 -20.62 -4.66
C LEU A 898 24.38 -21.69 -5.65
N ILE A 899 25.25 -21.30 -6.60
CA ILE A 899 25.71 -22.17 -7.69
C ILE A 899 26.90 -23.05 -7.29
N GLY A 900 27.89 -22.49 -6.59
CA GLY A 900 29.17 -23.14 -6.30
C GLY A 900 29.07 -24.40 -5.43
N PRO A 901 28.38 -24.39 -4.28
CA PRO A 901 28.34 -25.54 -3.37
C PRO A 901 27.67 -26.79 -3.96
N PRO A 902 26.54 -26.71 -4.71
CA PRO A 902 26.00 -27.85 -5.45
C PRO A 902 26.96 -28.39 -6.52
N LEU A 903 27.65 -27.52 -7.28
CA LEU A 903 28.63 -27.96 -8.28
C LEU A 903 29.86 -28.60 -7.64
N LEU A 904 30.32 -28.10 -6.49
CA LEU A 904 31.36 -28.74 -5.67
C LEU A 904 30.93 -30.15 -5.20
N ARG A 905 29.71 -30.26 -4.68
CA ARG A 905 29.11 -31.54 -4.26
C ARG A 905 28.99 -32.52 -5.44
N MET A 906 28.76 -32.02 -6.65
CA MET A 906 28.72 -32.81 -7.88
C MET A 906 30.11 -33.28 -8.33
N VAL A 907 31.11 -32.40 -8.39
CA VAL A 907 32.45 -32.78 -8.88
C VAL A 907 33.19 -33.72 -7.93
N LEU A 908 33.07 -33.54 -6.61
CA LEU A 908 33.63 -34.49 -5.64
C LEU A 908 33.04 -35.91 -5.80
N ARG A 909 31.75 -36.01 -6.14
CA ARG A 909 31.08 -37.29 -6.48
C ARG A 909 31.53 -37.86 -7.82
N TYR A 910 31.79 -37.02 -8.81
CA TYR A 910 32.26 -37.42 -10.14
C TYR A 910 33.71 -37.93 -10.11
N VAL A 911 34.60 -37.25 -9.39
CA VAL A 911 35.99 -37.64 -9.19
C VAL A 911 36.12 -38.88 -8.30
N GLY A 912 35.22 -39.03 -7.32
CA GLY A 912 35.14 -40.23 -6.47
C GLY A 912 35.67 -40.04 -5.05
N ASP A 913 36.22 -38.87 -4.71
CA ASP A 913 36.73 -38.51 -3.37
C ASP A 913 35.66 -38.59 -2.25
N CYS A 914 34.36 -38.54 -2.59
CA CYS A 914 33.26 -38.63 -1.62
C CYS A 914 33.19 -40.00 -0.90
N ARG A 915 33.47 -40.02 0.41
CA ARG A 915 33.23 -41.22 1.25
C ARG A 915 31.76 -41.59 1.36
N GLN A 916 30.84 -40.61 1.37
CA GLN A 916 29.40 -40.90 1.31
C GLN A 916 28.85 -40.86 -0.13
N LYS A 917 28.51 -42.05 -0.65
CA LYS A 917 27.45 -42.15 -1.66
C LYS A 917 26.09 -42.01 -0.97
N GLU A 918 25.36 -40.97 -1.35
CA GLU A 918 23.93 -40.82 -1.04
C GLU A 918 23.18 -42.10 -1.46
N ASN A 919 22.46 -42.74 -0.53
CA ASN A 919 22.09 -44.16 -0.49
C ASN A 919 21.82 -44.92 -1.81
N GLY A 920 22.88 -45.20 -2.56
CA GLY A 920 22.94 -46.30 -3.50
C GLY A 920 23.21 -47.59 -2.72
N LYS A 921 22.16 -48.35 -2.41
CA LYS A 921 22.27 -49.67 -1.79
C LYS A 921 23.26 -50.52 -2.59
N VAL A 922 24.19 -51.19 -1.91
CA VAL A 922 25.07 -52.20 -2.52
C VAL A 922 24.30 -53.52 -2.59
N ASP A 923 23.19 -53.50 -3.33
CA ASP A 923 22.22 -54.59 -3.39
C ASP A 923 22.86 -55.86 -3.96
N GLY A 924 23.17 -56.81 -3.07
CA GLY A 924 23.56 -58.18 -3.41
C GLY A 924 24.89 -58.68 -2.85
N LEU A 925 25.82 -57.80 -2.40
CA LEU A 925 27.14 -58.26 -1.95
C LEU A 925 27.11 -58.85 -0.53
N ARG A 926 27.67 -60.06 -0.41
CA ARG A 926 27.70 -60.89 0.80
C ARG A 926 29.12 -61.13 1.28
N SER A 927 29.34 -60.97 2.58
CA SER A 927 30.63 -61.28 3.20
C SER A 927 30.48 -62.22 4.39
N LEU A 928 31.50 -63.05 4.62
CA LEU A 928 31.58 -63.93 5.79
C LEU A 928 32.78 -63.51 6.66
N ILE A 929 32.50 -63.01 7.85
CA ILE A 929 33.53 -62.66 8.84
C ILE A 929 33.76 -63.87 9.75
N ILE A 930 34.98 -64.37 9.80
CA ILE A 930 35.40 -65.53 10.60
C ILE A 930 36.30 -65.04 11.72
N GLY A 931 36.03 -65.47 12.95
CA GLY A 931 36.85 -65.17 14.11
C GLY A 931 36.62 -66.16 15.25
N ASP A 932 37.21 -65.88 16.40
CA ASP A 932 37.05 -66.66 17.62
C ASP A 932 36.35 -65.87 18.74
N GLU A 933 36.03 -66.55 19.84
CA GLU A 933 35.37 -65.95 21.01
C GLU A 933 36.18 -64.76 21.57
N LYS A 934 37.51 -64.85 21.54
CA LYS A 934 38.44 -63.82 22.06
C LYS A 934 38.38 -62.52 21.23
N ARG A 935 38.10 -62.59 19.92
CA ARG A 935 37.89 -61.43 19.04
C ARG A 935 36.42 -61.16 18.69
N SER A 936 35.46 -61.84 19.31
CA SER A 936 34.00 -61.66 19.10
C SER A 936 33.52 -60.19 19.10
N VAL A 937 34.06 -59.34 19.98
CA VAL A 937 33.76 -57.89 20.03
C VAL A 937 34.23 -57.17 18.76
N VAL A 938 35.42 -57.51 18.26
CA VAL A 938 36.01 -56.94 17.04
C VAL A 938 35.19 -57.37 15.83
N VAL A 939 34.87 -58.66 15.72
CA VAL A 939 34.01 -59.25 14.67
C VAL A 939 32.65 -58.56 14.61
N ASN A 940 31.98 -58.38 15.76
CA ASN A 940 30.71 -57.66 15.82
C ASN A 940 30.84 -56.17 15.43
N SER A 941 31.97 -55.52 15.76
CA SER A 941 32.24 -54.14 15.33
C SER A 941 32.49 -54.02 13.82
N ALA A 942 33.07 -55.05 13.19
CA ALA A 942 33.28 -55.12 11.75
C ALA A 942 31.95 -55.41 11.02
N LYS A 943 31.17 -56.39 11.51
CA LYS A 943 29.82 -56.72 11.01
C LYS A 943 28.89 -55.49 11.01
N ARG A 944 28.88 -54.73 12.09
CA ARG A 944 28.07 -53.49 12.19
C ARG A 944 28.55 -52.40 11.21
N ARG A 945 29.86 -52.28 10.98
CA ARG A 945 30.42 -51.33 10.00
C ARG A 945 30.10 -51.73 8.56
N MET A 946 30.35 -52.99 8.17
CA MET A 946 30.01 -53.49 6.82
C MET A 946 28.50 -53.37 6.51
N LYS A 947 27.63 -53.61 7.50
CA LYS A 947 26.18 -53.40 7.34
C LYS A 947 25.82 -51.91 7.15
N ASN A 948 26.51 -50.99 7.82
CA ASN A 948 26.37 -49.55 7.55
C ASN A 948 26.88 -49.17 6.14
N CYS A 949 27.85 -49.90 5.59
CA CYS A 949 28.34 -49.77 4.22
C CYS A 949 27.46 -50.48 3.16
N GLY A 950 26.29 -51.01 3.54
CA GLY A 950 25.30 -51.57 2.62
C GLY A 950 25.50 -53.03 2.21
N TRP A 951 26.44 -53.76 2.81
CA TRP A 951 26.65 -55.20 2.58
C TRP A 951 25.68 -56.08 3.37
N GLU A 952 25.59 -57.37 3.01
CA GLU A 952 25.04 -58.45 3.85
C GLU A 952 26.18 -59.22 4.58
N PRO A 953 26.71 -58.74 5.73
CA PRO A 953 27.76 -59.44 6.45
C PRO A 953 27.23 -60.52 7.41
N PHE A 954 27.61 -61.76 7.13
CA PHE A 954 27.47 -62.90 8.03
C PHE A 954 28.70 -63.00 8.96
N SER A 955 28.56 -63.72 10.06
CA SER A 955 29.64 -63.86 11.05
C SER A 955 29.66 -65.26 11.66
N PHE A 956 30.77 -65.97 11.49
CA PHE A 956 30.98 -67.30 12.06
C PHE A 956 32.02 -67.22 13.18
N CYS A 957 31.67 -67.74 14.35
CA CYS A 957 32.58 -67.82 15.49
C CYS A 957 33.04 -69.28 15.61
N MET A 958 34.32 -69.52 15.38
CA MET A 958 34.91 -70.86 15.49
C MET A 958 35.08 -71.25 16.96
N ALA A 959 34.79 -72.51 17.27
CA ALA A 959 35.04 -73.06 18.59
C ALA A 959 36.54 -73.32 18.78
N MET A 960 37.11 -72.80 19.88
CA MET A 960 38.57 -72.80 20.08
C MET A 960 39.17 -74.18 20.36
N GLN A 961 38.37 -75.14 20.83
CA GLN A 961 38.80 -76.54 21.03
C GLN A 961 39.02 -77.25 19.69
N ASP A 962 38.25 -76.90 18.67
CA ASP A 962 38.26 -77.54 17.36
C ASP A 962 39.23 -76.87 16.37
N ALA A 963 39.72 -75.67 16.70
CA ALA A 963 40.71 -74.92 15.91
C ALA A 963 42.14 -75.49 16.01
N GLU A 964 42.36 -76.51 16.83
CA GLU A 964 43.63 -77.24 16.92
C GLU A 964 43.67 -78.50 16.04
N ASP A 965 42.52 -79.14 15.75
CA ASP A 965 42.41 -80.24 14.79
C ASP A 965 42.14 -79.71 13.37
N ALA A 966 42.95 -80.15 12.41
CA ALA A 966 42.78 -79.80 11.01
C ALA A 966 41.53 -80.44 10.38
N VAL A 967 41.04 -81.58 10.88
CA VAL A 967 39.85 -82.25 10.35
C VAL A 967 38.60 -81.45 10.72
N GLU A 968 38.41 -81.16 12.01
CA GLU A 968 37.20 -80.49 12.48
C GLU A 968 37.15 -79.00 12.09
N MET A 969 38.30 -78.31 12.06
CA MET A 969 38.42 -77.00 11.41
C MET A 969 37.88 -77.01 9.97
N ASN A 970 38.18 -78.05 9.19
CA ASN A 970 37.69 -78.15 7.81
C ASN A 970 36.19 -78.47 7.75
N THR A 971 35.63 -79.22 8.72
CA THR A 971 34.18 -79.44 8.86
C THR A 971 33.45 -78.12 9.09
N GLN A 972 33.83 -77.37 10.13
CA GLN A 972 33.16 -76.12 10.54
C GLN A 972 33.24 -75.03 9.45
N LEU A 973 34.41 -74.85 8.83
CA LEU A 973 34.57 -73.89 7.72
C LEU A 973 33.74 -74.28 6.49
N LYS A 974 33.63 -75.57 6.17
CA LYS A 974 32.83 -76.08 5.05
C LYS A 974 31.32 -75.90 5.30
N GLU A 975 30.87 -76.01 6.55
CA GLU A 975 29.49 -75.71 6.92
C GLU A 975 29.19 -74.20 6.83
N ALA A 976 30.05 -73.35 7.39
CA ALA A 976 29.90 -71.89 7.33
C ALA A 976 29.85 -71.35 5.88
N LEU A 977 30.69 -71.90 4.99
CA LEU A 977 30.70 -71.56 3.56
C LEU A 977 29.48 -72.11 2.78
N LYS A 978 28.79 -73.13 3.31
CA LYS A 978 27.60 -73.72 2.68
C LYS A 978 26.31 -73.02 3.10
N ILE A 979 26.24 -72.51 4.33
CA ILE A 979 25.04 -71.85 4.87
C ILE A 979 24.77 -70.48 4.22
N HIS A 980 25.82 -69.74 3.82
CA HIS A 980 25.72 -68.32 3.46
C HIS A 980 25.92 -68.00 1.97
N GLU A 981 25.76 -68.98 1.08
CA GLU A 981 25.99 -68.86 -0.36
C GLU A 981 25.00 -67.90 -1.09
N PRO A 982 25.42 -67.14 -2.13
CA PRO A 982 26.81 -66.88 -2.54
C PRO A 982 27.55 -65.96 -1.56
N LEU A 983 28.89 -66.02 -1.59
CA LEU A 983 29.79 -65.17 -0.81
C LEU A 983 30.84 -64.55 -1.73
N ASP A 984 31.02 -63.24 -1.66
CA ASP A 984 31.97 -62.50 -2.50
C ASP A 984 33.33 -62.31 -1.80
N VAL A 985 33.33 -62.06 -0.49
CA VAL A 985 34.54 -61.80 0.31
C VAL A 985 34.49 -62.55 1.65
N VAL A 986 35.61 -63.18 2.04
CA VAL A 986 35.81 -63.75 3.37
C VAL A 986 36.82 -62.94 4.15
N VAL A 987 36.52 -62.61 5.42
CA VAL A 987 37.36 -61.78 6.29
C VAL A 987 37.74 -62.55 7.55
N VAL A 988 39.04 -62.80 7.73
CA VAL A 988 39.59 -63.64 8.81
C VAL A 988 40.19 -62.76 9.90
N MET A 989 39.70 -62.93 11.14
CA MET A 989 40.00 -62.07 12.29
C MET A 989 40.25 -62.89 13.57
N MET A 990 41.11 -63.91 13.50
CA MET A 990 41.46 -64.78 14.63
C MET A 990 42.34 -64.06 15.66
N SER A 991 42.41 -64.57 16.90
CA SER A 991 43.20 -64.00 18.00
C SER A 991 44.71 -64.25 17.92
N SER A 992 45.20 -64.94 16.89
CA SER A 992 46.63 -65.17 16.62
C SER A 992 46.87 -65.32 15.12
N ASP A 993 48.03 -64.87 14.65
CA ASP A 993 48.43 -64.98 13.23
C ASP A 993 48.67 -66.41 12.77
N VAL A 994 49.03 -67.31 13.70
CA VAL A 994 49.10 -68.76 13.44
C VAL A 994 47.70 -69.32 13.16
N LEU A 995 46.66 -68.84 13.86
CA LEU A 995 45.27 -69.24 13.62
C LEU A 995 44.73 -68.61 12.33
N ASN A 996 45.01 -67.32 12.08
CA ASN A 996 44.70 -66.66 10.81
C ASN A 996 45.25 -67.49 9.61
N PHE A 997 46.53 -67.85 9.65
CA PHE A 997 47.18 -68.64 8.59
C PHE A 997 46.55 -70.04 8.41
N ARG A 998 46.27 -70.77 9.51
CA ARG A 998 45.59 -72.08 9.47
C ARG A 998 44.21 -71.98 8.82
N VAL A 999 43.42 -70.96 9.18
CA VAL A 999 42.08 -70.73 8.62
C VAL A 999 42.17 -70.39 7.13
N VAL A 1000 43.06 -69.50 6.70
CA VAL A 1000 43.26 -69.17 5.28
C VAL A 1000 43.68 -70.38 4.46
N ARG A 1001 44.61 -71.20 4.96
CA ARG A 1001 45.04 -72.44 4.30
C ARG A 1001 43.91 -73.46 4.16
N SER A 1002 43.09 -73.62 5.20
CA SER A 1002 41.93 -74.52 5.19
C SER A 1002 40.83 -74.01 4.26
N LEU A 1003 40.52 -72.71 4.27
CA LEU A 1003 39.60 -72.07 3.33
C LEU A 1003 39.99 -72.34 1.87
N ALA A 1004 41.26 -72.13 1.51
CA ALA A 1004 41.76 -72.40 0.15
C ALA A 1004 41.64 -73.89 -0.24
N HIS A 1005 41.95 -74.81 0.68
CA HIS A 1005 41.80 -76.25 0.46
C HIS A 1005 40.33 -76.69 0.32
N ILE A 1006 39.40 -76.01 1.00
CA ILE A 1006 37.96 -76.23 0.84
C ILE A 1006 37.46 -75.66 -0.49
N CYS A 1007 37.85 -74.44 -0.87
CA CYS A 1007 37.38 -73.78 -2.09
C CYS A 1007 37.80 -74.54 -3.36
N THR A 1008 39.06 -74.97 -3.41
CA THR A 1008 39.60 -75.84 -4.47
C THR A 1008 38.84 -77.17 -4.53
N LYS A 1009 38.68 -77.89 -3.41
CA LYS A 1009 37.92 -79.15 -3.34
C LYS A 1009 36.44 -79.02 -3.70
N LEU A 1010 35.81 -77.87 -3.46
CA LEU A 1010 34.41 -77.63 -3.79
C LEU A 1010 34.19 -77.19 -5.25
N LYS A 1011 35.25 -76.92 -6.03
CA LYS A 1011 35.19 -76.29 -7.36
C LYS A 1011 34.34 -75.01 -7.38
N ARG A 1012 34.40 -74.21 -6.29
CA ARG A 1012 33.56 -73.02 -6.09
C ARG A 1012 34.30 -71.73 -6.42
N ILE A 1013 34.30 -71.38 -7.70
CA ILE A 1013 34.75 -70.09 -8.21
C ILE A 1013 33.69 -69.03 -7.85
N LYS A 1014 33.90 -68.29 -6.75
CA LYS A 1014 33.16 -67.04 -6.44
C LYS A 1014 33.67 -66.21 -5.26
N ILE A 1015 34.50 -66.77 -4.37
CA ILE A 1015 35.17 -65.97 -3.34
C ILE A 1015 36.28 -65.16 -4.02
N LEU A 1016 36.01 -63.89 -4.30
CA LEU A 1016 36.88 -63.01 -5.08
C LEU A 1016 38.15 -62.58 -4.32
N ARG A 1017 38.10 -62.57 -2.97
CA ARG A 1017 39.22 -62.17 -2.11
C ARG A 1017 39.06 -62.70 -0.69
N ILE A 1018 40.18 -63.06 -0.06
CA ILE A 1018 40.28 -63.29 1.39
C ILE A 1018 41.06 -62.11 2.00
N VAL A 1019 40.53 -61.53 3.09
CA VAL A 1019 41.19 -60.43 3.81
C VAL A 1019 41.54 -60.88 5.23
N VAL A 1020 42.78 -60.61 5.68
CA VAL A 1020 43.33 -61.12 6.94
C VAL A 1020 43.76 -59.98 7.86
N ASN A 1021 43.21 -59.92 9.08
CA ASN A 1021 43.57 -58.92 10.09
C ASN A 1021 44.66 -59.45 11.05
N VAL A 1022 45.88 -58.94 10.89
CA VAL A 1022 47.08 -59.33 11.63
C VAL A 1022 46.95 -59.04 13.15
N VAL A 1023 47.74 -59.73 13.98
CA VAL A 1023 47.68 -59.61 15.45
C VAL A 1023 48.98 -59.06 16.05
N GLY A 1024 50.13 -59.55 15.60
CA GLY A 1024 51.47 -59.15 16.08
C GLY A 1024 52.34 -58.52 15.00
N ASP A 1025 53.54 -58.07 15.41
CA ASP A 1025 54.41 -57.19 14.62
C ASP A 1025 55.26 -57.92 13.55
N ASP A 1026 54.87 -59.16 13.19
CA ASP A 1026 55.43 -59.93 12.07
C ASP A 1026 55.00 -59.28 10.73
N GLY A 1027 55.72 -58.24 10.30
CA GLY A 1027 55.44 -57.50 9.05
C GLY A 1027 55.46 -58.35 7.77
N GLU A 1028 55.06 -57.75 6.64
CA GLU A 1028 54.72 -58.41 5.36
C GLU A 1028 55.67 -59.55 4.92
N ALA A 1029 56.99 -59.38 5.07
CA ALA A 1029 57.99 -60.39 4.73
C ALA A 1029 57.82 -61.73 5.49
N GLY A 1030 57.33 -61.67 6.74
CA GLY A 1030 56.98 -62.84 7.55
C GLY A 1030 55.72 -63.57 7.07
N TRP A 1031 54.84 -62.90 6.33
CA TRP A 1031 53.65 -63.49 5.73
C TRP A 1031 53.89 -64.06 4.34
N ALA A 1032 54.61 -63.34 3.48
CA ALA A 1032 54.97 -63.80 2.14
C ALA A 1032 55.71 -65.16 2.18
N SER A 1033 56.65 -65.30 3.12
CA SER A 1033 57.39 -66.55 3.35
C SER A 1033 56.53 -67.70 3.91
N ARG A 1034 55.47 -67.41 4.69
CA ARG A 1034 54.50 -68.43 5.15
C ARG A 1034 53.60 -68.89 3.98
N PHE A 1035 53.10 -67.96 3.17
CA PHE A 1035 52.24 -68.28 2.02
C PHE A 1035 52.98 -68.92 0.84
N ALA A 1036 54.30 -68.79 0.72
CA ALA A 1036 55.10 -69.53 -0.28
C ALA A 1036 55.00 -71.07 -0.17
N SER A 1037 54.43 -71.60 0.93
CA SER A 1037 54.16 -73.04 1.15
C SER A 1037 52.71 -73.48 0.85
N MET A 1038 51.91 -72.58 0.27
CA MET A 1038 50.49 -72.81 -0.03
C MET A 1038 50.34 -73.62 -1.34
N PRO A 1039 49.43 -74.62 -1.42
CA PRO A 1039 49.34 -75.48 -2.59
C PRO A 1039 48.79 -74.73 -3.80
N THR A 1040 49.62 -74.59 -4.84
CA THR A 1040 49.21 -74.17 -6.18
C THR A 1040 48.61 -75.35 -6.95
N HIS A 1041 47.62 -75.08 -7.82
CA HIS A 1041 47.05 -76.07 -8.75
C HIS A 1041 47.02 -75.43 -10.14
N GLU A 1042 47.91 -75.86 -11.03
CA GLU A 1042 48.14 -75.19 -12.32
C GLU A 1042 47.02 -75.44 -13.35
N GLU A 1043 46.15 -76.43 -13.14
CA GLU A 1043 45.15 -76.85 -14.14
C GLU A 1043 44.03 -75.84 -14.44
N HIS A 1044 43.73 -74.87 -13.56
CA HIS A 1044 42.56 -73.98 -13.70
C HIS A 1044 42.86 -72.47 -13.54
N GLY A 1045 44.10 -72.05 -13.25
CA GLY A 1045 44.52 -70.63 -13.27
C GLY A 1045 43.97 -69.69 -12.18
N ASP A 1046 42.90 -70.07 -11.46
CA ASP A 1046 42.28 -69.25 -10.41
C ASP A 1046 43.18 -69.06 -9.17
N ALA A 1047 43.82 -67.89 -9.06
CA ALA A 1047 44.57 -67.48 -7.88
C ALA A 1047 43.63 -66.88 -6.81
N ILE A 1048 43.63 -67.45 -5.60
CA ILE A 1048 42.95 -66.84 -4.44
C ILE A 1048 43.77 -65.66 -3.95
N ASP A 1049 43.27 -64.45 -4.15
CA ASP A 1049 43.89 -63.22 -3.68
C ASP A 1049 43.73 -63.08 -2.15
N VAL A 1050 44.85 -63.00 -1.43
CA VAL A 1050 44.94 -62.92 0.03
C VAL A 1050 45.54 -61.57 0.42
N VAL A 1051 44.68 -60.63 0.82
CA VAL A 1051 45.11 -59.30 1.28
C VAL A 1051 45.35 -59.34 2.79
N VAL A 1052 46.63 -59.26 3.17
CA VAL A 1052 47.07 -59.12 4.57
C VAL A 1052 46.98 -57.65 4.97
N VAL A 1053 46.42 -57.34 6.14
CA VAL A 1053 46.28 -55.96 6.61
C VAL A 1053 46.74 -55.79 8.05
N ASP A 1054 47.52 -54.74 8.30
CA ASP A 1054 47.99 -54.33 9.61
C ASP A 1054 46.83 -54.10 10.59
N ARG A 1055 47.03 -54.50 11.85
CA ARG A 1055 46.11 -54.35 12.97
C ARG A 1055 45.57 -52.92 13.17
N HIS A 1056 46.33 -51.89 12.78
CA HIS A 1056 45.96 -50.48 12.87
C HIS A 1056 45.21 -49.96 11.64
N GLU A 1057 45.46 -50.51 10.45
CA GLU A 1057 44.82 -50.09 9.19
C GLU A 1057 43.60 -50.94 8.82
N ALA A 1058 43.49 -52.15 9.39
CA ALA A 1058 42.50 -53.18 9.06
C ALA A 1058 41.05 -52.66 8.97
N THR A 1059 40.61 -51.76 9.85
CA THR A 1059 39.21 -51.29 9.81
C THR A 1059 38.92 -50.25 8.73
N ASP A 1060 39.92 -49.53 8.23
CA ASP A 1060 39.74 -48.51 7.20
C ASP A 1060 40.04 -49.13 5.82
N MET A 1061 41.09 -49.95 5.70
CA MET A 1061 41.36 -50.70 4.46
C MET A 1061 40.29 -51.77 4.17
N LEU A 1062 39.61 -52.34 5.18
CA LEU A 1062 38.42 -53.19 4.93
C LEU A 1062 37.26 -52.39 4.28
N ILE A 1063 37.19 -51.09 4.49
CA ILE A 1063 36.20 -50.21 3.86
C ILE A 1063 36.66 -49.83 2.44
N GLU A 1064 37.96 -49.61 2.22
CA GLU A 1064 38.54 -49.43 0.88
C GLU A 1064 38.41 -50.68 0.02
N LEU A 1065 38.69 -51.87 0.54
CA LEU A 1065 38.51 -53.15 -0.16
C LEU A 1065 37.03 -53.38 -0.51
N ALA A 1066 36.11 -53.01 0.38
CA ALA A 1066 34.68 -53.03 0.12
C ALA A 1066 34.22 -52.00 -0.94
N ALA A 1067 34.99 -50.94 -1.19
CA ALA A 1067 34.77 -49.99 -2.30
C ALA A 1067 35.43 -50.47 -3.61
N CYS A 1068 36.64 -51.03 -3.53
CA CYS A 1068 37.43 -51.52 -4.67
C CYS A 1068 36.79 -52.72 -5.38
N GLY A 1069 35.86 -53.45 -4.73
CA GLY A 1069 35.06 -54.50 -5.37
C GLY A 1069 34.30 -54.04 -6.63
N LYS A 1070 34.15 -52.73 -6.87
CA LYS A 1070 33.53 -52.19 -8.09
C LYS A 1070 34.48 -51.98 -9.29
N LEU A 1071 35.80 -52.13 -9.12
CA LEU A 1071 36.77 -51.99 -10.22
C LEU A 1071 36.86 -53.24 -11.12
N ILE A 1072 36.51 -54.42 -10.60
CA ILE A 1072 36.64 -55.70 -11.34
C ILE A 1072 35.67 -55.74 -12.53
N ASN A 1073 34.41 -55.34 -12.33
CA ASN A 1073 33.38 -55.29 -13.39
C ASN A 1073 33.63 -54.25 -14.51
N GLN A 1074 34.73 -53.49 -14.48
CA GLN A 1074 35.15 -52.68 -15.64
C GLN A 1074 36.22 -53.35 -16.51
N LYS A 1075 36.87 -54.45 -16.06
CA LYS A 1075 37.83 -55.21 -16.89
C LYS A 1075 37.17 -56.31 -17.74
N GLU A 1076 36.07 -56.91 -17.29
CA GLU A 1076 35.41 -58.01 -18.04
C GLU A 1076 34.62 -57.58 -19.29
N VAL A 1077 34.54 -56.28 -19.61
CA VAL A 1077 33.85 -55.78 -20.81
C VAL A 1077 34.75 -55.78 -22.06
N LEU A 1078 36.04 -56.15 -21.92
CA LEU A 1078 37.00 -56.23 -23.03
C LEU A 1078 37.67 -57.61 -23.10
N SER A 1079 36.93 -58.58 -23.63
CA SER A 1079 37.49 -59.82 -24.19
C SER A 1079 36.62 -60.29 -25.36
N PRO A 1080 36.99 -60.04 -26.63
CA PRO A 1080 36.39 -60.75 -27.75
C PRO A 1080 36.84 -62.21 -27.75
N ARG A 1081 36.01 -63.11 -28.31
CA ARG A 1081 36.40 -64.52 -28.51
C ARG A 1081 37.65 -64.58 -29.40
N ALA A 1082 38.55 -65.50 -29.07
CA ALA A 1082 39.55 -65.97 -30.02
C ALA A 1082 38.88 -66.86 -31.08
N ASP A 1083 39.14 -66.57 -32.36
CA ASP A 1083 39.18 -67.54 -33.46
C ASP A 1083 40.02 -66.96 -34.61
N THR A 1084 40.94 -67.77 -35.13
CA THR A 1084 41.66 -67.70 -36.43
C THR A 1084 42.41 -66.42 -36.90
N GLN A 1085 43.74 -66.57 -36.93
CA GLN A 1085 44.68 -66.30 -38.04
C GLN A 1085 45.14 -64.88 -38.47
N GLU A 1086 46.48 -64.75 -38.45
CA GLU A 1086 47.40 -64.21 -39.47
C GLU A 1086 47.56 -62.68 -39.73
N ASP A 1087 48.82 -62.27 -39.49
CA ASP A 1087 49.72 -61.43 -40.28
C ASP A 1087 49.56 -59.88 -40.38
N GLU A 1088 50.48 -59.23 -39.64
CA GLU A 1088 51.42 -58.14 -40.01
C GLU A 1088 51.01 -56.82 -40.74
N GLU A 1089 51.76 -55.78 -40.35
CA GLU A 1089 52.11 -54.51 -41.01
C GLU A 1089 51.18 -53.26 -41.01
N GLU A 1090 51.79 -52.19 -40.46
CA GLU A 1090 51.70 -50.74 -40.78
C GLU A 1090 50.48 -49.86 -40.42
N GLU A 1091 50.70 -48.55 -40.53
CA GLU A 1091 49.98 -47.46 -39.88
C GLU A 1091 49.03 -46.71 -40.84
N GLU A 1092 47.78 -46.45 -40.43
CA GLU A 1092 47.16 -45.13 -40.66
C GLU A 1092 45.89 -44.90 -39.80
N GLU A 1093 45.35 -43.68 -39.82
CA GLU A 1093 44.28 -43.23 -38.93
C GLU A 1093 42.90 -43.88 -39.20
N CYS A 1094 42.12 -44.17 -38.14
CA CYS A 1094 40.66 -44.27 -38.29
C CYS A 1094 39.87 -43.71 -37.10
N ASN A 1095 38.97 -42.77 -37.40
CA ASN A 1095 38.14 -42.04 -36.43
C ASN A 1095 37.02 -42.93 -35.81
N VAL A 1096 37.17 -43.35 -34.56
CA VAL A 1096 36.10 -44.05 -33.82
C VAL A 1096 35.21 -43.06 -33.06
N LYS A 1097 34.03 -42.78 -33.59
CA LYS A 1097 32.98 -41.97 -32.93
C LYS A 1097 32.39 -42.71 -31.71
N ILE A 1098 32.88 -42.39 -30.50
CA ILE A 1098 32.30 -42.91 -29.25
C ILE A 1098 30.88 -42.36 -29.05
N LYS A 1099 29.87 -43.21 -29.28
CA LYS A 1099 28.45 -42.84 -29.22
C LYS A 1099 27.91 -42.93 -27.78
N VAL A 1100 28.23 -41.93 -26.96
CA VAL A 1100 27.85 -41.87 -25.53
C VAL A 1100 26.32 -41.88 -25.34
N SER A 1101 25.79 -42.97 -24.79
CA SER A 1101 24.38 -43.11 -24.43
C SER A 1101 24.06 -42.46 -23.08
N LEU A 1102 23.99 -41.12 -23.04
CA LEU A 1102 23.49 -40.42 -21.85
C LEU A 1102 22.09 -40.90 -21.46
N SER A 1103 21.94 -41.28 -20.19
CA SER A 1103 20.67 -41.58 -19.53
C SER A 1103 19.66 -40.44 -19.72
N THR A 1104 18.39 -40.78 -19.92
CA THR A 1104 17.33 -39.83 -20.33
C THR A 1104 17.18 -38.66 -19.35
N LYS A 1105 17.29 -38.90 -18.04
CA LYS A 1105 17.27 -37.86 -17.00
C LYS A 1105 18.43 -36.86 -17.13
N MET A 1106 19.58 -37.30 -17.63
CA MET A 1106 20.79 -36.47 -17.72
C MET A 1106 20.78 -35.51 -18.92
N ARG A 1107 19.90 -35.73 -19.92
CA ARG A 1107 19.67 -34.77 -21.01
C ARG A 1107 18.77 -33.61 -20.57
N GLN A 1108 17.80 -33.88 -19.69
CA GLN A 1108 16.85 -32.85 -19.21
C GLN A 1108 17.47 -31.84 -18.24
N MET A 1109 18.64 -32.15 -17.65
CA MET A 1109 19.40 -31.26 -16.76
C MET A 1109 20.59 -30.54 -17.43
N MET A 1110 20.71 -30.60 -18.76
CA MET A 1110 21.69 -29.81 -19.54
C MET A 1110 20.99 -28.91 -20.57
N TRP A 1111 19.73 -28.54 -20.30
CA TRP A 1111 18.90 -27.66 -21.13
C TRP A 1111 18.11 -26.64 -20.28
N VAL A 1112 18.55 -26.47 -19.02
CA VAL A 1112 18.14 -25.48 -18.02
C VAL A 1112 19.41 -25.08 -17.28
#